data_AF-A0A942HBL9-F1
#
_entry.id   AF-A0A942HBL9-F1
#
_cell.length_a   1.000
_cell.length_b   1.000
_cell.length_c   1.000
_cell.angle_alpha   90.00
_cell.angle_beta   90.00
_cell.angle_gamma   90.00
#
_symmetry.space_group_name_H-M   'P 1'
#
loop_
_entity.id
_entity.type
_entity.pdbx_description
1 polymer ?
#
loop_
_entity_poly.entity_id
_entity_poly.type
_entity_poly.pdbx_seq_one_letter_code
_entity_poly.pdbx_strand_id
1 'polypeptide(L)'
;MRRLLLSIALLAFFCLSLHAEQREQLLDGAAWKMVSFEFGAGEAAGAWKVDFNDSAFKQVTVPGDTQLQAGFTDMGRFRQTAALLQINRKEWWYCTSFRVVHKPRTGERMRLAFDGVDYFTDVWLNGKRVGHHEGTYTRFSFDVTDLLRNGNNVLAVRVTHPPIPNDRGLLEMLNGDFSMAAPWANMPLKEIPYFTEVRWDGLPAGGNITFDMGIWRSVRLVTESPVRINDLYISTKELRADGSAVLEVSLTAQNNTQTSVDTKVQLTVLPDNFSSTAKLQAASDIHLAPGEHSFQKEIIVPNAHLWWSWDHGRQDMYRVTATMRSGRSTETISKRVGIRTISRGADMSYHLNGKHIFLRGTYLPIADYYRSTPTHDSYERDLRLLRGVNDNIVVNNTVVEKPEFYDLCDELGILVIHQFPFPQFGPMHSLDAGNPRREPFLRAAKEMVQDVMMELRQHPSIVEWAPLAEAHDKAENGKWGMNGFIFDQSGYNAFIDEVHEVVQRLAPGDIFHASICDLGEQHFWMSAPGLGGNDSYRSLFDAEAPFVSEFGGMSMSSAENLGTLLTPQQQWGVKNPPSTTWFGLPIDVPAYAYWNGLEQTGLASMLYRMVHMSDAHPQSPTELVRATQYTHGFILQYAAESFRRKKYAPIMGIRSWDFLELAPGFRFGVVDYDRVPKAGYYMLKHAQAPAAISFALRDALESHLGGSHLSVPVWLLNDTDNALSGAMHVRLLSPEGRIVKEVTLNAQTQTDTNRLIANFDIDLPRTGGVYWLDAELPRTDQVPLHTRRPIKVVEPLFTHAPRVLLIGERVYSQPIATMLTGMGANVTVLDEDSLKQIARLTDPAKLRADYDVLWLSRYDGLGRLLPSDVGAAMRDAVHAGLAFIHTGGKGSFHGGWSHAAVLESTALAAVMPIELSTSEDMVVAGRGPMDDPAAVTLMHDVQAKDQAHNDLAILLSKAGIQGFNRTKLRTDAKLRMEIAGEPLFVTGKFGSGQTAIYTGMTPNDPHAAWSLDEHLSQDPAWNAHFAVFAELLRSVLPQQNRSSLQLLQQRVTPTFEMLKESSGGPVAITASCAADRCSFRLQNGAKVAHAVHLRTVWDPAHAPYAQEWSDNDFDMLPNEERTITLTWKSHGAVGEGVLHAKIAHAAETATPFKQNH
;
A
#
# COMPACT_ATOMS: atom_id res chain seq x y z
N MET A 1 41.54 -51.53 10.52
CA MET A 1 41.69 -50.78 11.80
C MET A 1 41.15 -49.35 11.75
N ARG A 2 41.58 -48.44 10.85
CA ARG A 2 41.07 -47.05 10.79
C ARG A 2 39.55 -46.91 10.61
N ARG A 3 38.91 -47.71 9.75
CA ARG A 3 37.43 -47.72 9.59
C ARG A 3 36.69 -48.28 10.82
N LEU A 4 37.30 -49.22 11.55
CA LEU A 4 36.73 -49.78 12.77
C LEU A 4 36.84 -48.79 13.95
N LEU A 5 37.97 -48.07 14.05
CA LEU A 5 38.16 -46.97 15.00
C LEU A 5 37.24 -45.78 14.69
N LEU A 6 36.98 -45.47 13.41
CA LEU A 6 36.01 -44.44 13.02
C LEU A 6 34.57 -44.85 13.39
N SER A 7 34.23 -46.13 13.20
CA SER A 7 32.89 -46.66 13.51
C SER A 7 32.66 -46.77 15.02
N ILE A 8 33.69 -47.11 15.81
CA ILE A 8 33.63 -47.11 17.28
C ILE A 8 33.63 -45.68 17.83
N ALA A 9 34.34 -44.74 17.20
CA ALA A 9 34.26 -43.32 17.55
C ALA A 9 32.89 -42.73 17.21
N LEU A 10 32.29 -43.09 16.07
CA LEU A 10 30.92 -42.69 15.71
C LEU A 10 29.88 -43.35 16.62
N LEU A 11 30.01 -44.63 16.99
CA LEU A 11 29.12 -45.28 17.97
C LEU A 11 29.31 -44.72 19.38
N ALA A 12 30.53 -44.36 19.78
CA ALA A 12 30.79 -43.69 21.05
C ALA A 12 30.26 -42.25 21.05
N PHE A 13 30.33 -41.53 19.91
CA PHE A 13 29.68 -40.23 19.74
C PHE A 13 28.15 -40.34 19.77
N PHE A 14 27.58 -41.40 19.17
CA PHE A 14 26.14 -41.70 19.23
C PHE A 14 25.69 -42.17 20.62
N CYS A 15 26.50 -42.95 21.34
CA CYS A 15 26.20 -43.41 22.70
C CYS A 15 26.44 -42.35 23.78
N LEU A 16 27.37 -41.40 23.56
CA LEU A 16 27.59 -40.24 24.43
C LEU A 16 26.58 -39.11 24.16
N SER A 17 25.95 -39.06 22.99
CA SER A 17 24.81 -38.17 22.72
C SER A 17 23.46 -38.74 23.19
N LEU A 18 23.36 -40.06 23.38
CA LEU A 18 22.18 -40.73 23.97
C LEU A 18 21.97 -40.49 25.48
N HIS A 19 22.85 -39.73 26.14
CA HIS A 19 22.69 -39.30 27.54
C HIS A 19 22.73 -37.78 27.72
N ALA A 20 22.45 -37.01 26.66
CA ALA A 20 21.98 -35.65 26.86
C ALA A 20 20.67 -35.76 27.67
N GLU A 21 20.70 -35.40 28.96
CA GLU A 21 19.49 -35.30 29.76
C GLU A 21 18.52 -34.40 29.01
N GLN A 22 17.43 -34.98 28.53
CA GLN A 22 16.42 -34.26 27.79
C GLN A 22 15.75 -33.29 28.77
N ARG A 23 16.27 -32.05 28.81
CA ARG A 23 15.80 -30.99 29.71
C ARG A 23 14.47 -30.41 29.28
N GLU A 24 14.05 -30.65 28.05
CA GLU A 24 12.77 -30.19 27.53
C GLU A 24 12.01 -31.34 26.86
N GLN A 25 10.75 -31.53 27.26
CA GLN A 25 9.81 -32.41 26.59
C GLN A 25 8.77 -31.55 25.87
N LEU A 26 8.79 -31.58 24.55
CA LEU A 26 7.77 -30.93 23.71
C LEU A 26 6.44 -31.69 23.85
N LEU A 27 5.36 -30.96 24.08
CA LEU A 27 4.00 -31.50 24.21
C LEU A 27 3.14 -31.21 22.98
N ASP A 28 3.76 -30.85 21.86
CA ASP A 28 3.08 -30.54 20.59
C ASP A 28 2.62 -31.81 19.84
N GLY A 29 1.81 -31.61 18.80
CA GLY A 29 1.33 -32.63 17.89
C GLY A 29 -0.12 -33.04 18.12
N ALA A 30 -0.52 -34.14 17.48
CA ALA A 30 -1.91 -34.60 17.42
C ALA A 30 -2.41 -35.35 18.67
N ALA A 31 -1.67 -35.31 19.78
CA ALA A 31 -2.05 -35.99 21.02
C ALA A 31 -3.16 -35.26 21.80
N TRP A 32 -3.47 -34.02 21.42
CA TRP A 32 -4.46 -33.19 22.07
C TRP A 32 -5.88 -33.52 21.62
N LYS A 33 -6.82 -33.27 22.52
CA LYS A 33 -8.24 -33.32 22.27
C LYS A 33 -8.90 -32.02 22.69
N MET A 34 -9.94 -31.61 21.98
CA MET A 34 -10.64 -30.35 22.19
C MET A 34 -12.16 -30.55 22.24
N VAL A 35 -12.83 -29.81 23.12
CA VAL A 35 -14.29 -29.66 23.17
C VAL A 35 -14.67 -28.24 23.58
N SER A 36 -15.90 -27.83 23.29
CA SER A 36 -16.46 -26.57 23.80
C SER A 36 -17.56 -26.79 24.84
N PHE A 37 -17.68 -25.83 25.75
CA PHE A 37 -18.80 -25.71 26.69
C PHE A 37 -19.34 -24.27 26.66
N GLU A 38 -20.57 -24.08 27.13
CA GLU A 38 -21.03 -22.75 27.53
C GLU A 38 -20.15 -22.23 28.68
N PHE A 39 -19.97 -20.91 28.77
CA PHE A 39 -19.12 -20.30 29.79
C PHE A 39 -19.44 -20.79 31.21
N GLY A 40 -18.40 -21.28 31.91
CA GLY A 40 -18.49 -21.85 33.26
C GLY A 40 -19.04 -23.28 33.34
N ALA A 41 -19.63 -23.82 32.26
CA ALA A 41 -20.26 -25.14 32.29
C ALA A 41 -19.24 -26.29 32.23
N GLY A 42 -18.07 -26.12 31.60
CA GLY A 42 -17.04 -27.17 31.52
C GLY A 42 -16.38 -27.41 32.88
N GLU A 43 -16.13 -26.35 33.64
CA GLU A 43 -15.62 -26.48 35.01
C GLU A 43 -16.65 -27.16 35.93
N ALA A 44 -17.93 -26.80 35.80
CA ALA A 44 -19.04 -27.42 36.53
C ALA A 44 -19.24 -28.90 36.16
N ALA A 45 -19.03 -29.25 34.88
CA ALA A 45 -19.04 -30.63 34.40
C ALA A 45 -17.81 -31.44 34.85
N GLY A 46 -16.76 -30.77 35.32
CA GLY A 46 -15.52 -31.39 35.78
C GLY A 46 -14.53 -31.73 34.67
N ALA A 47 -14.51 -30.98 33.56
CA ALA A 47 -13.61 -31.20 32.42
C ALA A 47 -12.11 -31.20 32.79
N TRP A 48 -11.74 -30.61 33.94
CA TRP A 48 -10.38 -30.60 34.50
C TRP A 48 -9.98 -31.89 35.23
N LYS A 49 -10.91 -32.84 35.45
CA LYS A 49 -10.66 -34.07 36.21
C LYS A 49 -9.87 -35.09 35.37
N VAL A 50 -9.02 -35.86 36.06
CA VAL A 50 -8.15 -36.88 35.44
C VAL A 50 -8.95 -38.02 34.80
N ASP A 51 -10.10 -38.35 35.38
CA ASP A 51 -11.01 -39.42 34.97
C ASP A 51 -12.21 -38.89 34.15
N PHE A 52 -12.15 -37.66 33.66
CA PHE A 52 -13.20 -37.12 32.79
C PHE A 52 -13.28 -37.93 31.49
N ASN A 53 -14.51 -38.26 31.06
CA ASN A 53 -14.72 -39.00 29.82
C ASN A 53 -14.56 -38.06 28.61
N ASP A 54 -13.36 -38.05 28.03
CA ASP A 54 -12.99 -37.26 26.85
C ASP A 54 -13.21 -37.99 25.51
N SER A 55 -13.91 -39.15 25.50
CA SER A 55 -14.09 -39.96 24.29
C SER A 55 -14.87 -39.25 23.17
N ALA A 56 -15.67 -38.25 23.52
CA ALA A 56 -16.40 -37.41 22.58
C ALA A 56 -15.61 -36.17 22.11
N PHE A 57 -14.40 -35.94 22.64
CA PHE A 57 -13.62 -34.76 22.28
C PHE A 57 -13.00 -34.96 20.90
N LYS A 58 -12.92 -33.88 20.12
CA LYS A 58 -12.30 -33.89 18.80
C LYS A 58 -10.78 -33.98 18.97
N GLN A 59 -10.12 -34.90 18.28
CA GLN A 59 -8.65 -34.90 18.21
C GLN A 59 -8.16 -33.68 17.43
N VAL A 60 -7.17 -32.98 17.96
CA VAL A 60 -6.62 -31.75 17.40
C VAL A 60 -5.10 -31.70 17.52
N THR A 61 -4.48 -30.72 16.87
CA THR A 61 -3.02 -30.52 16.87
C THR A 61 -2.69 -29.21 17.55
N VAL A 62 -1.84 -29.26 18.58
CA VAL A 62 -1.22 -28.06 19.16
C VAL A 62 0.21 -27.97 18.63
N PRO A 63 0.66 -26.81 18.13
CA PRO A 63 -0.05 -25.53 18.09
C PRO A 63 -1.19 -25.46 17.05
N GLY A 64 -2.24 -24.70 17.35
CA GLY A 64 -3.42 -24.57 16.48
C GLY A 64 -4.47 -23.55 16.95
N ASP A 65 -5.06 -22.83 16.00
CA ASP A 65 -6.21 -21.94 16.22
C ASP A 65 -7.52 -22.72 16.40
N THR A 66 -8.33 -22.32 17.36
CA THR A 66 -9.59 -22.97 17.74
C THR A 66 -10.59 -23.00 16.58
N GLN A 67 -10.67 -21.94 15.79
CA GLN A 67 -11.55 -21.82 14.62
C GLN A 67 -11.18 -22.86 13.56
N LEU A 68 -9.90 -22.94 13.19
CA LEU A 68 -9.43 -23.91 12.22
C LEU A 68 -9.66 -25.34 12.74
N GLN A 69 -9.35 -25.58 14.01
CA GLN A 69 -9.58 -26.87 14.66
C GLN A 69 -11.07 -27.21 14.86
N ALA A 70 -11.98 -26.23 14.87
CA ALA A 70 -13.43 -26.44 14.87
C ALA A 70 -13.96 -26.85 13.48
N GLY A 71 -13.19 -26.61 12.42
CA GLY A 71 -13.48 -27.06 11.04
C GLY A 71 -13.79 -25.92 10.07
N PHE A 72 -13.45 -24.67 10.39
CA PHE A 72 -13.57 -23.56 9.45
C PHE A 72 -12.36 -23.55 8.51
N THR A 73 -12.60 -23.73 7.21
CA THR A 73 -11.59 -23.74 6.15
C THR A 73 -11.99 -22.81 5.00
N ASP A 74 -11.06 -22.60 4.07
CA ASP A 74 -11.27 -21.83 2.83
C ASP A 74 -11.93 -20.47 3.11
N MET A 75 -12.77 -19.99 2.19
CA MET A 75 -13.52 -18.75 2.39
C MET A 75 -14.52 -18.80 3.55
N GLY A 76 -14.83 -19.99 4.09
CA GLY A 76 -15.71 -20.14 5.26
C GLY A 76 -15.13 -19.53 6.54
N ARG A 77 -13.80 -19.44 6.63
CA ARG A 77 -13.09 -18.84 7.78
C ARG A 77 -13.20 -17.31 7.85
N PHE A 78 -13.56 -16.67 6.75
CA PHE A 78 -13.75 -15.22 6.65
C PHE A 78 -15.23 -14.80 6.59
N ARG A 79 -16.16 -15.77 6.55
CA ARG A 79 -17.60 -15.51 6.48
C ARG A 79 -18.21 -15.40 7.87
N GLN A 80 -19.05 -14.40 8.04
CA GLN A 80 -19.86 -14.22 9.24
C GLN A 80 -20.99 -15.26 9.26
N THR A 81 -20.69 -16.44 9.80
CA THR A 81 -21.68 -17.47 10.08
C THR A 81 -22.02 -17.49 11.56
N ALA A 82 -23.26 -17.85 11.91
CA ALA A 82 -23.64 -18.02 13.30
C ALA A 82 -22.72 -19.01 14.01
N ALA A 83 -22.32 -20.10 13.33
CA ALA A 83 -21.41 -21.11 13.88
C ALA A 83 -20.02 -20.55 14.20
N LEU A 84 -19.45 -19.73 13.31
CA LEU A 84 -18.16 -19.09 13.55
C LEU A 84 -18.27 -18.16 14.76
N LEU A 85 -19.26 -17.26 14.79
CA LEU A 85 -19.49 -16.33 15.92
C LEU A 85 -19.71 -17.03 17.28
N GLN A 86 -20.19 -18.28 17.30
CA GLN A 86 -20.32 -19.04 18.55
C GLN A 86 -18.96 -19.48 19.12
N ILE A 87 -17.87 -19.49 18.35
CA ILE A 87 -16.54 -19.88 18.85
C ILE A 87 -16.12 -18.98 20.02
N ASN A 88 -16.17 -17.65 19.87
CA ASN A 88 -15.79 -16.71 20.94
C ASN A 88 -16.82 -16.63 22.09
N ARG A 89 -18.01 -17.24 21.95
CA ARG A 89 -19.06 -17.27 23.00
C ARG A 89 -18.99 -18.49 23.91
N LYS A 90 -17.98 -19.34 23.71
CA LYS A 90 -17.79 -20.58 24.44
C LYS A 90 -16.43 -20.61 25.11
N GLU A 91 -16.32 -21.51 26.09
CA GLU A 91 -15.03 -21.91 26.61
C GLU A 91 -14.55 -23.19 25.91
N TRP A 92 -13.26 -23.24 25.61
CA TRP A 92 -12.64 -24.35 24.88
C TRP A 92 -11.68 -25.10 25.79
N TRP A 93 -11.89 -26.40 25.91
CA TRP A 93 -11.11 -27.28 26.77
C TRP A 93 -10.22 -28.16 25.93
N TYR A 94 -8.91 -27.99 26.11
CA TYR A 94 -7.86 -28.80 25.51
C TYR A 94 -7.35 -29.81 26.54
N CYS A 95 -7.26 -31.07 26.17
CA CYS A 95 -6.80 -32.15 27.05
C CYS A 95 -5.73 -32.98 26.35
N THR A 96 -4.66 -33.31 27.07
CA THR A 96 -3.63 -34.24 26.60
C THR A 96 -3.09 -35.07 27.75
N SER A 97 -2.48 -36.21 27.42
CA SER A 97 -1.75 -37.04 28.36
C SER A 97 -0.30 -37.17 27.92
N PHE A 98 0.62 -37.02 28.86
CA PHE A 98 2.05 -37.15 28.59
C PHE A 98 2.74 -37.95 29.68
N ARG A 99 3.88 -38.57 29.31
CA ARG A 99 4.64 -39.42 30.22
C ARG A 99 5.89 -38.71 30.72
N VAL A 100 6.08 -38.70 32.03
CA VAL A 100 7.32 -38.27 32.69
C VAL A 100 8.10 -39.51 33.13
N VAL A 101 9.32 -39.65 32.61
CA VAL A 101 10.18 -40.83 32.83
C VAL A 101 11.04 -40.67 34.09
N HIS A 102 11.46 -39.45 34.41
CA HIS A 102 12.27 -39.14 35.58
C HIS A 102 11.69 -37.92 36.31
N LYS A 103 11.61 -37.97 37.64
CA LYS A 103 11.33 -36.79 38.46
C LYS A 103 12.57 -35.89 38.52
N PRO A 104 12.39 -34.58 38.72
CA PRO A 104 13.52 -33.67 38.87
C PRO A 104 14.37 -34.12 40.07
N ARG A 105 15.68 -34.02 39.92
CA ARG A 105 16.62 -34.29 41.01
C ARG A 105 16.43 -33.28 42.14
N THR A 106 17.01 -33.57 43.30
CA THR A 106 16.99 -32.64 44.44
C THR A 106 17.49 -31.25 44.01
N GLY A 107 16.61 -30.26 44.12
CA GLY A 107 16.90 -28.86 43.78
C GLY A 107 16.54 -28.45 42.34
N GLU A 108 16.26 -29.39 41.44
CA GLU A 108 15.71 -29.08 40.11
C GLU A 108 14.23 -28.69 40.22
N ARG A 109 13.75 -27.96 39.21
CA ARG A 109 12.34 -27.62 39.04
C ARG A 109 11.87 -28.05 37.67
N MET A 110 10.63 -28.50 37.57
CA MET A 110 9.98 -28.73 36.29
C MET A 110 8.87 -27.70 36.10
N ARG A 111 8.94 -26.95 35.01
CA ARG A 111 7.94 -25.95 34.64
C ARG A 111 7.17 -26.39 33.41
N LEU A 112 5.87 -26.20 33.43
CA LEU A 112 5.04 -26.28 32.24
C LEU A 112 5.04 -24.90 31.58
N ALA A 113 5.64 -24.78 30.40
CA ALA A 113 5.84 -23.55 29.65
C ALA A 113 4.92 -23.52 28.41
N PHE A 114 4.32 -22.36 28.18
CA PHE A 114 3.49 -22.05 27.03
C PHE A 114 4.15 -20.89 26.28
N ASP A 115 4.45 -21.10 25.00
CA ASP A 115 5.11 -20.10 24.18
C ASP A 115 4.13 -19.06 23.60
N GLY A 116 2.82 -19.32 23.68
CA GLY A 116 1.76 -18.41 23.22
C GLY A 116 0.38 -19.05 23.20
N VAL A 117 -0.58 -18.42 23.87
CA VAL A 117 -2.00 -18.83 23.89
C VAL A 117 -2.86 -17.57 23.75
N ASP A 118 -3.92 -17.65 22.97
CA ASP A 118 -4.86 -16.54 22.77
C ASP A 118 -6.25 -16.93 23.31
N TYR A 119 -6.84 -16.30 24.32
CA TYR A 119 -6.33 -15.19 25.14
C TYR A 119 -6.24 -15.57 26.61
N PHE A 120 -7.39 -15.78 27.27
CA PHE A 120 -7.43 -16.17 28.67
C PHE A 120 -7.21 -17.67 28.82
N THR A 121 -6.22 -18.04 29.64
CA THR A 121 -5.80 -19.43 29.79
C THR A 121 -5.82 -19.85 31.25
N ASP A 122 -6.53 -20.92 31.56
CA ASP A 122 -6.45 -21.60 32.85
C ASP A 122 -5.91 -23.02 32.68
N VAL A 123 -5.00 -23.41 33.56
CA VAL A 123 -4.27 -24.68 33.43
C VAL A 123 -4.50 -25.56 34.64
N TRP A 124 -4.79 -26.84 34.40
CA TRP A 124 -4.88 -27.89 35.41
C TRP A 124 -3.93 -29.04 35.05
N LEU A 125 -3.21 -29.52 36.05
CA LEU A 125 -2.38 -30.71 35.95
C LEU A 125 -2.84 -31.73 36.97
N ASN A 126 -3.14 -32.94 36.51
CA ASN A 126 -3.57 -34.05 37.36
C ASN A 126 -4.75 -33.70 38.29
N GLY A 127 -5.70 -32.90 37.78
CA GLY A 127 -6.90 -32.46 38.50
C GLY A 127 -6.67 -31.29 39.48
N LYS A 128 -5.48 -30.70 39.53
CA LYS A 128 -5.19 -29.52 40.35
C LYS A 128 -4.95 -28.31 39.46
N ARG A 129 -5.62 -27.19 39.78
CA ARG A 129 -5.39 -25.92 39.08
C ARG A 129 -3.96 -25.45 39.36
N VAL A 130 -3.25 -25.05 38.30
CA VAL A 130 -1.84 -24.69 38.33
C VAL A 130 -1.69 -23.17 38.22
N GLY A 131 -2.47 -22.53 37.36
CA GLY A 131 -2.39 -21.08 37.20
C GLY A 131 -3.33 -20.53 36.13
N HIS A 132 -3.22 -19.22 35.94
CA HIS A 132 -3.98 -18.41 35.00
C HIS A 132 -3.02 -17.50 34.21
N HIS A 133 -3.35 -17.22 32.96
CA HIS A 133 -2.63 -16.27 32.10
C HIS A 133 -3.61 -15.43 31.28
N GLU A 134 -3.23 -14.18 31.03
CA GLU A 134 -3.91 -13.20 30.19
C GLU A 134 -2.88 -12.60 29.22
N GLY A 135 -3.15 -12.65 27.91
CA GLY A 135 -2.27 -12.10 26.89
C GLY A 135 -1.95 -13.07 25.75
N THR A 136 -1.73 -12.55 24.54
CA THR A 136 -1.45 -13.35 23.33
C THR A 136 0.05 -13.60 23.12
N TYR A 137 0.87 -12.57 23.34
CA TYR A 137 2.28 -12.51 22.94
C TYR A 137 3.26 -12.79 24.09
N THR A 138 2.77 -12.85 25.32
CA THR A 138 3.59 -13.07 26.50
C THR A 138 3.77 -14.57 26.76
N ARG A 139 5.03 -15.03 26.84
CA ARG A 139 5.32 -16.40 27.25
C ARG A 139 5.07 -16.57 28.74
N PHE A 140 4.50 -17.68 29.16
CA PHE A 140 4.24 -17.93 30.58
C PHE A 140 4.55 -19.38 30.96
N SER A 141 4.84 -19.60 32.24
CA SER A 141 5.11 -20.93 32.74
C SER A 141 4.76 -21.09 34.20
N PHE A 142 4.48 -22.31 34.62
CA PHE A 142 4.15 -22.63 36.01
C PHE A 142 5.06 -23.74 36.55
N ASP A 143 5.51 -23.59 37.79
CA ASP A 143 6.19 -24.68 38.50
C ASP A 143 5.19 -25.80 38.80
N VAL A 144 5.45 -26.97 38.24
CA VAL A 144 4.59 -28.17 38.36
C VAL A 144 5.30 -29.32 39.07
N THR A 145 6.49 -29.06 39.64
CA THR A 145 7.39 -30.06 40.24
C THR A 145 6.67 -31.04 41.17
N ASP A 146 5.90 -30.50 42.12
CA ASP A 146 5.21 -31.29 43.15
C ASP A 146 3.88 -31.90 42.68
N LEU A 147 3.39 -31.46 41.51
CA LEU A 147 2.13 -31.92 40.92
C LEU A 147 2.33 -33.08 39.93
N LEU A 148 3.56 -33.30 39.47
CA LEU A 148 3.91 -34.36 38.53
C LEU A 148 3.90 -35.75 39.17
N ARG A 149 3.35 -36.70 38.41
CA ARG A 149 3.34 -38.13 38.68
C ARG A 149 4.44 -38.81 37.88
N ASN A 150 5.03 -39.87 38.42
CA ASN A 150 5.87 -40.77 37.63
C ASN A 150 4.98 -41.50 36.61
N GLY A 151 5.40 -41.55 35.35
CA GLY A 151 4.58 -42.12 34.31
C GLY A 151 3.56 -41.11 33.78
N ASN A 152 2.28 -41.51 33.71
CA ASN A 152 1.26 -40.74 33.02
C ASN A 152 0.80 -39.50 33.81
N ASN A 153 0.66 -38.39 33.11
CA ASN A 153 0.16 -37.11 33.60
C ASN A 153 -0.92 -36.62 32.65
N VAL A 154 -1.98 -36.01 33.21
CA VAL A 154 -3.08 -35.43 32.43
C VAL A 154 -3.05 -33.92 32.57
N LEU A 155 -3.02 -33.23 31.44
CA LEU A 155 -3.07 -31.78 31.32
C LEU A 155 -4.40 -31.37 30.73
N ALA A 156 -5.10 -30.47 31.41
CA ALA A 156 -6.30 -29.81 30.90
C ALA A 156 -6.06 -28.30 30.87
N VAL A 157 -6.40 -27.68 29.75
CA VAL A 157 -6.22 -26.25 29.51
C VAL A 157 -7.55 -25.68 29.04
N ARG A 158 -8.08 -24.69 29.76
CA ARG A 158 -9.25 -23.93 29.32
C ARG A 158 -8.77 -22.65 28.65
N VAL A 159 -9.23 -22.43 27.42
CA VAL A 159 -8.98 -21.22 26.64
C VAL A 159 -10.31 -20.51 26.41
N THR A 160 -10.35 -19.20 26.68
CA THR A 160 -11.54 -18.37 26.51
C THR A 160 -11.19 -17.02 25.88
N HIS A 161 -12.15 -16.44 25.16
CA HIS A 161 -12.11 -15.05 24.74
C HIS A 161 -12.43 -14.12 25.93
N PRO A 162 -12.00 -12.84 25.91
CA PRO A 162 -12.42 -11.88 26.92
C PRO A 162 -13.93 -11.79 27.11
N PRO A 163 -14.40 -11.82 28.39
CA PRO A 163 -15.80 -11.58 28.70
C PRO A 163 -16.10 -10.10 28.48
N ILE A 164 -17.01 -9.76 27.55
CA ILE A 164 -17.35 -8.38 27.24
C ILE A 164 -18.46 -7.90 28.18
N PRO A 165 -18.21 -6.94 29.09
CA PRO A 165 -19.28 -6.35 29.90
C PRO A 165 -20.22 -5.53 29.02
N ASN A 166 -21.53 -5.58 29.28
CA ASN A 166 -22.55 -4.88 28.47
C ASN A 166 -22.40 -3.34 28.45
N ASP A 167 -21.62 -2.77 29.37
CA ASP A 167 -21.37 -1.34 29.55
C ASP A 167 -19.97 -0.90 29.11
N ARG A 168 -19.10 -1.84 28.66
CA ARG A 168 -17.72 -1.55 28.27
C ARG A 168 -17.37 -2.07 26.88
N GLY A 169 -16.26 -1.55 26.36
CA GLY A 169 -15.72 -1.90 25.07
C GLY A 169 -14.86 -3.16 25.09
N LEU A 170 -14.81 -3.90 23.98
CA LEU A 170 -13.92 -5.05 23.84
C LEU A 170 -12.44 -4.64 23.81
N LEU A 171 -12.12 -3.50 23.17
CA LEU A 171 -10.74 -3.00 23.05
C LEU A 171 -10.11 -2.65 24.40
N GLU A 172 -10.92 -2.37 25.43
CA GLU A 172 -10.45 -2.16 26.82
C GLU A 172 -9.87 -3.44 27.44
N MET A 173 -10.30 -4.61 26.95
CA MET A 173 -9.97 -5.93 27.52
C MET A 173 -8.84 -6.64 26.78
N LEU A 174 -8.45 -6.15 25.61
CA LEU A 174 -7.36 -6.70 24.81
C LEU A 174 -6.07 -5.92 25.16
N ASN A 175 -5.08 -6.57 25.76
CA ASN A 175 -3.82 -5.96 26.18
C ASN A 175 -2.86 -5.76 25.00
N GLY A 176 -3.30 -5.06 23.94
CA GLY A 176 -2.54 -4.97 22.71
C GLY A 176 -2.57 -6.28 21.93
N ASP A 177 -3.77 -6.70 21.56
CA ASP A 177 -3.95 -7.71 20.53
C ASP A 177 -4.10 -7.04 19.16
N PHE A 178 -3.85 -7.75 18.05
CA PHE A 178 -4.01 -7.25 16.68
C PHE A 178 -5.45 -6.74 16.48
N SER A 179 -5.64 -5.46 16.78
CA SER A 179 -6.91 -4.78 16.78
C SER A 179 -6.65 -3.48 16.06
N MET A 180 -6.59 -3.57 14.73
CA MET A 180 -6.60 -2.41 13.84
C MET A 180 -7.99 -1.75 13.81
N ALA A 181 -8.66 -1.70 14.96
CA ALA A 181 -9.98 -1.16 15.14
C ALA A 181 -9.90 0.37 15.16
N ALA A 182 -10.69 1.01 14.29
CA ALA A 182 -10.88 2.45 14.32
C ALA A 182 -11.37 2.92 15.71
N PRO A 183 -11.02 4.14 16.18
CA PRO A 183 -11.40 4.59 17.52
C PRO A 183 -12.92 4.66 17.78
N TRP A 184 -13.75 4.73 16.74
CA TRP A 184 -15.22 4.67 16.84
C TRP A 184 -15.82 3.26 16.79
N ALA A 185 -15.00 2.22 16.54
CA ALA A 185 -15.43 0.82 16.56
C ALA A 185 -15.79 0.34 17.98
N ASN A 186 -15.49 1.13 19.02
CA ASN A 186 -15.80 0.79 20.39
C ASN A 186 -17.25 1.14 20.78
N MET A 187 -18.23 0.64 20.02
CA MET A 187 -19.64 0.76 20.40
C MET A 187 -19.97 -0.19 21.58
N PRO A 188 -20.64 0.28 22.64
CA PRO A 188 -21.14 -0.62 23.68
C PRO A 188 -22.10 -1.64 23.07
N LEU A 189 -21.78 -2.94 23.20
CA LEU A 189 -22.46 -4.07 22.54
C LEU A 189 -23.85 -4.36 23.14
N LYS A 190 -24.75 -3.37 23.14
CA LYS A 190 -26.08 -3.47 23.79
C LYS A 190 -27.09 -4.31 23.00
N GLU A 191 -26.88 -4.60 21.71
CA GLU A 191 -27.85 -5.34 20.89
C GLU A 191 -27.22 -6.56 20.17
N ILE A 192 -27.94 -7.69 20.19
CA ILE A 192 -27.57 -8.97 19.56
C ILE A 192 -28.19 -9.04 18.15
N PRO A 193 -27.49 -9.55 17.11
CA PRO A 193 -26.15 -10.13 17.13
C PRO A 193 -25.06 -9.07 17.33
N TYR A 194 -24.11 -9.36 18.22
CA TYR A 194 -22.96 -8.50 18.48
C TYR A 194 -22.17 -8.31 17.18
N PHE A 195 -22.17 -7.09 16.67
CA PHE A 195 -21.25 -6.66 15.63
C PHE A 195 -20.00 -6.15 16.36
N THR A 196 -18.88 -6.86 16.23
CA THR A 196 -17.61 -6.45 16.87
C THR A 196 -16.96 -5.28 16.14
N GLU A 197 -17.50 -4.91 14.97
CA GLU A 197 -17.12 -3.76 14.12
C GLU A 197 -15.61 -3.47 14.09
N VAL A 198 -14.76 -4.50 14.10
CA VAL A 198 -13.30 -4.32 13.93
C VAL A 198 -13.06 -3.95 12.47
N ARG A 199 -13.15 -2.65 12.17
CA ARG A 199 -12.98 -2.13 10.82
C ARG A 199 -11.50 -1.91 10.54
N TRP A 200 -10.91 -2.84 9.78
CA TRP A 200 -9.63 -2.64 9.10
C TRP A 200 -9.81 -2.88 7.60
N ASP A 201 -9.19 -2.04 6.78
CA ASP A 201 -9.28 -2.05 5.32
C ASP A 201 -8.64 -3.29 4.67
N GLY A 202 -7.82 -4.04 5.42
CA GLY A 202 -7.30 -5.37 5.08
C GLY A 202 -8.23 -6.55 5.37
N LEU A 203 -9.38 -6.34 6.03
CA LEU A 203 -10.39 -7.38 6.35
C LEU A 203 -11.73 -7.16 5.63
N PRO A 204 -12.53 -8.21 5.34
CA PRO A 204 -13.87 -8.09 4.75
C PRO A 204 -14.83 -7.13 5.50
N ALA A 205 -15.81 -6.55 4.79
CA ALA A 205 -16.64 -5.42 5.26
C ALA A 205 -17.32 -5.70 6.61
N GLY A 206 -17.30 -4.68 7.48
CA GLY A 206 -18.03 -4.67 8.75
C GLY A 206 -17.32 -5.37 9.92
N GLY A 207 -16.09 -5.87 9.78
CA GLY A 207 -15.29 -6.31 10.92
C GLY A 207 -15.91 -7.42 11.79
N ASN A 208 -16.76 -8.25 11.20
CA ASN A 208 -17.43 -9.37 11.88
C ASN A 208 -16.65 -10.68 11.73
N ILE A 209 -15.32 -10.60 11.71
CA ILE A 209 -14.49 -11.78 11.87
C ILE A 209 -14.44 -12.09 13.36
N THR A 210 -14.57 -13.36 13.69
CA THR A 210 -14.29 -13.83 15.04
C THR A 210 -12.83 -13.62 15.36
N PHE A 211 -12.52 -12.97 16.47
CA PHE A 211 -11.16 -12.95 17.03
C PHE A 211 -10.61 -14.36 17.06
N ASP A 212 -9.40 -14.55 16.56
CA ASP A 212 -8.68 -15.81 16.70
C ASP A 212 -8.50 -16.14 18.19
N MET A 213 -8.25 -17.42 18.47
CA MET A 213 -7.99 -17.91 19.82
C MET A 213 -7.43 -19.32 19.75
N GLY A 214 -6.67 -19.75 20.74
CA GLY A 214 -6.17 -21.11 20.83
C GLY A 214 -4.74 -21.17 21.33
N ILE A 215 -4.21 -22.38 21.45
CA ILE A 215 -2.82 -22.62 21.83
C ILE A 215 -2.00 -22.53 20.55
N TRP A 216 -1.64 -21.31 20.15
CA TRP A 216 -1.09 -21.00 18.82
C TRP A 216 0.44 -21.16 18.71
N ARG A 217 1.15 -21.30 19.85
CA ARG A 217 2.57 -21.70 19.91
C ARG A 217 2.76 -22.92 20.83
N SER A 218 3.98 -23.44 20.87
CA SER A 218 4.34 -24.70 21.53
C SER A 218 4.05 -24.75 23.03
N VAL A 219 3.83 -25.96 23.53
CA VAL A 219 3.72 -26.28 24.96
C VAL A 219 4.86 -27.22 25.34
N ARG A 220 5.60 -26.91 26.41
CA ARG A 220 6.82 -27.64 26.79
C ARG A 220 6.85 -27.92 28.28
N LEU A 221 7.37 -29.09 28.67
CA LEU A 221 7.79 -29.35 30.04
C LEU A 221 9.31 -29.15 30.13
N VAL A 222 9.73 -28.12 30.86
CA VAL A 222 11.13 -27.67 30.96
C VAL A 222 11.68 -28.01 32.35
N THR A 223 12.85 -28.65 32.40
CA THR A 223 13.58 -28.96 33.62
C THR A 223 14.68 -27.92 33.84
N GLU A 224 14.53 -27.15 34.91
CA GLU A 224 15.46 -26.09 35.31
C GLU A 224 16.43 -26.60 36.38
N SER A 225 17.71 -26.31 36.21
CA SER A 225 18.70 -26.59 37.26
C SER A 225 18.57 -25.64 38.46
N PRO A 226 19.08 -26.04 39.64
CA PRO A 226 19.13 -25.18 40.82
C PRO A 226 19.94 -23.89 40.61
N VAL A 227 20.96 -23.93 39.74
CA VAL A 227 21.71 -22.75 39.30
C VAL A 227 21.62 -22.71 37.79
N ARG A 228 21.10 -21.61 37.23
CA ARG A 228 20.81 -21.49 35.79
C ARG A 228 21.20 -20.14 35.21
N ILE A 229 21.36 -20.10 33.89
CA ILE A 229 21.45 -18.85 33.14
C ILE A 229 20.01 -18.46 32.78
N ASN A 230 19.55 -17.30 33.22
CA ASN A 230 18.21 -16.78 32.91
C ASN A 230 18.20 -16.10 31.54
N ASP A 231 19.23 -15.29 31.26
CA ASP A 231 19.33 -14.52 30.04
C ASP A 231 20.79 -14.38 29.57
N LEU A 232 20.97 -14.30 28.25
CA LEU A 232 22.24 -14.04 27.58
C LEU A 232 21.96 -13.09 26.42
N TYR A 233 22.53 -11.89 26.49
CA TYR A 233 22.44 -10.87 25.46
C TYR A 233 23.85 -10.43 25.02
N ILE A 234 24.06 -10.36 23.71
CA ILE A 234 25.31 -9.91 23.10
C ILE A 234 25.01 -8.75 22.18
N SER A 235 25.58 -7.59 22.48
CA SER A 235 25.51 -6.38 21.65
C SER A 235 26.87 -6.02 21.06
N THR A 236 26.86 -5.30 19.94
CA THR A 236 28.07 -4.72 19.36
C THR A 236 28.30 -3.35 19.99
N LYS A 237 29.31 -3.25 20.86
CA LYS A 237 29.64 -2.01 21.57
C LYS A 237 30.38 -1.00 20.68
N GLU A 238 31.30 -1.49 19.87
CA GLU A 238 32.16 -0.66 19.03
C GLU A 238 32.67 -1.45 17.82
N LEU A 239 32.72 -0.79 16.66
CA LEU A 239 33.52 -1.22 15.51
C LEU A 239 34.77 -0.34 15.43
N ARG A 240 35.96 -0.94 15.50
CA ARG A 240 37.24 -0.22 15.53
C ARG A 240 37.83 -0.08 14.14
N ALA A 241 38.61 0.99 13.96
CA ALA A 241 39.27 1.30 12.69
C ALA A 241 40.29 0.23 12.24
N ASP A 242 40.76 -0.63 13.15
CA ASP A 242 41.65 -1.76 12.84
C ASP A 242 40.90 -3.01 12.32
N GLY A 243 39.57 -2.92 12.16
CA GLY A 243 38.72 -4.03 11.71
C GLY A 243 38.28 -4.99 12.83
N SER A 244 38.62 -4.72 14.08
CA SER A 244 38.11 -5.49 15.22
C SER A 244 36.74 -4.95 15.70
N ALA A 245 35.93 -5.84 16.27
CA ALA A 245 34.68 -5.48 16.94
C ALA A 245 34.75 -5.78 18.43
N VAL A 246 34.17 -4.92 19.25
CA VAL A 246 34.00 -5.15 20.69
C VAL A 246 32.57 -5.59 20.92
N LEU A 247 32.40 -6.82 21.39
CA LEU A 247 31.12 -7.36 21.82
C LEU A 247 30.97 -7.19 23.33
N GLU A 248 29.84 -6.68 23.78
CA GLU A 248 29.47 -6.67 25.19
C GLU A 248 28.51 -7.83 25.47
N VAL A 249 28.93 -8.74 26.35
CA VAL A 249 28.15 -9.90 26.77
C VAL A 249 27.53 -9.59 28.12
N SER A 250 26.21 -9.48 28.17
CA SER A 250 25.40 -9.37 29.38
C SER A 250 24.73 -10.70 29.68
N LEU A 251 24.92 -11.21 30.89
CA LEU A 251 24.38 -12.49 31.34
C LEU A 251 23.71 -12.32 32.70
N THR A 252 22.50 -12.86 32.86
CA THR A 252 21.87 -13.00 34.18
C THR A 252 21.84 -14.46 34.59
N ALA A 253 22.20 -14.73 35.84
CA ALA A 253 22.22 -16.07 36.41
C ALA A 253 21.39 -16.11 37.69
N GLN A 254 20.59 -17.16 37.84
CA GLN A 254 19.79 -17.41 39.02
C GLN A 254 20.39 -18.54 39.84
N ASN A 255 20.60 -18.31 41.14
CA ASN A 255 20.89 -19.35 42.11
C ASN A 255 19.67 -19.57 43.01
N ASN A 256 18.93 -20.65 42.76
CA ASN A 256 17.78 -21.07 43.56
C ASN A 256 18.16 -22.02 44.72
N THR A 257 19.45 -22.21 44.98
CA THR A 257 19.91 -22.96 46.17
C THR A 257 19.92 -22.05 47.41
N GLN A 258 20.01 -22.65 48.60
CA GLN A 258 20.10 -21.90 49.86
C GLN A 258 21.52 -21.44 50.19
N THR A 259 22.50 -21.77 49.35
CA THR A 259 23.93 -21.53 49.60
C THR A 259 24.55 -20.79 48.43
N SER A 260 25.61 -20.03 48.67
CA SER A 260 26.37 -19.46 47.57
C SER A 260 27.06 -20.54 46.73
N VAL A 261 27.22 -20.27 45.44
CA VAL A 261 27.88 -21.15 44.48
C VAL A 261 28.97 -20.37 43.76
N ASP A 262 30.21 -20.85 43.87
CA ASP A 262 31.32 -20.41 43.04
C ASP A 262 31.35 -21.21 41.74
N THR A 263 31.32 -20.51 40.61
CA THR A 263 31.33 -21.16 39.29
C THR A 263 32.11 -20.32 38.28
N LYS A 264 32.37 -20.91 37.11
CA LYS A 264 33.02 -20.25 35.98
C LYS A 264 32.06 -20.21 34.81
N VAL A 265 31.85 -19.00 34.27
CA VAL A 265 31.19 -18.80 32.98
C VAL A 265 32.25 -18.88 31.89
N GLN A 266 32.08 -19.81 30.96
CA GLN A 266 32.91 -19.96 29.75
C GLN A 266 32.12 -19.44 28.56
N LEU A 267 32.65 -18.43 27.90
CA LEU A 267 32.11 -17.85 26.68
C LEU A 267 32.90 -18.37 25.49
N THR A 268 32.21 -18.87 24.46
CA THR A 268 32.82 -19.30 23.20
C THR A 268 32.13 -18.61 22.04
N VAL A 269 32.89 -17.98 21.14
CA VAL A 269 32.39 -17.35 19.91
C VAL A 269 32.92 -18.13 18.71
N LEU A 270 32.01 -18.58 17.85
CA LEU A 270 32.31 -19.32 16.62
C LEU A 270 31.56 -18.73 15.43
N PRO A 271 32.09 -18.81 14.20
CA PRO A 271 31.30 -18.60 12.98
C PRO A 271 30.10 -19.55 12.93
N ASP A 272 28.95 -19.07 12.45
CA ASP A 272 27.71 -19.85 12.35
C ASP A 272 27.35 -20.22 10.90
N ASN A 273 27.39 -19.25 9.98
CA ASN A 273 27.02 -19.43 8.56
C ASN A 273 28.16 -19.10 7.57
N PHE A 274 29.38 -18.91 8.08
CA PHE A 274 30.57 -18.66 7.27
C PHE A 274 31.76 -19.45 7.79
N SER A 275 32.78 -19.62 6.95
CA SER A 275 33.97 -20.40 7.30
C SER A 275 35.07 -19.53 7.88
N SER A 276 35.49 -19.81 9.11
CA SER A 276 36.71 -19.26 9.71
C SER A 276 37.29 -20.24 10.74
N THR A 277 38.61 -20.23 10.91
CA THR A 277 39.33 -21.04 11.91
C THR A 277 39.41 -20.36 13.27
N ALA A 278 38.98 -19.10 13.37
CA ALA A 278 39.02 -18.33 14.60
C ALA A 278 37.99 -18.87 15.61
N LYS A 279 38.49 -19.33 16.76
CA LYS A 279 37.69 -19.66 17.95
C LYS A 279 38.11 -18.74 19.08
N LEU A 280 37.21 -17.88 19.52
CA LEU A 280 37.47 -17.00 20.66
C LEU A 280 36.86 -17.63 21.90
N GLN A 281 37.62 -17.60 22.99
CA GLN A 281 37.17 -18.08 24.29
C GLN A 281 37.50 -17.05 25.36
N ALA A 282 36.53 -16.78 26.22
CA ALA A 282 36.72 -16.00 27.43
C ALA A 282 36.17 -16.79 28.61
N ALA A 283 36.72 -16.57 29.80
CA ALA A 283 36.17 -17.15 31.01
C ALA A 283 36.21 -16.13 32.13
N SER A 284 35.27 -16.24 33.06
CA SER A 284 35.24 -15.42 34.27
C SER A 284 34.70 -16.25 35.42
N ASP A 285 35.38 -16.14 36.56
CA ASP A 285 34.92 -16.74 37.82
C ASP A 285 33.84 -15.81 38.40
N ILE A 286 32.71 -16.39 38.81
CA ILE A 286 31.56 -15.68 39.36
C ILE A 286 31.12 -16.32 40.68
N HIS A 287 30.75 -15.47 41.63
CA HIS A 287 30.18 -15.87 42.92
C HIS A 287 28.68 -15.59 42.91
N LEU A 288 27.87 -16.62 43.04
CA LEU A 288 26.41 -16.51 43.00
C LEU A 288 25.84 -16.78 44.39
N ALA A 289 25.52 -15.74 45.15
CA ALA A 289 24.69 -15.87 46.35
C ALA A 289 23.24 -16.31 45.96
N PRO A 290 22.41 -16.81 46.88
CA PRO A 290 21.00 -17.08 46.58
C PRO A 290 20.31 -15.86 45.94
N GLY A 291 19.59 -16.06 44.84
CA GLY A 291 18.95 -14.99 44.06
C GLY A 291 19.54 -14.80 42.65
N GLU A 292 19.15 -13.71 42.00
CA GLU A 292 19.58 -13.34 40.65
C GLU A 292 20.85 -12.47 40.70
N HIS A 293 21.77 -12.68 39.76
CA HIS A 293 22.99 -11.91 39.60
C HIS A 293 23.21 -11.56 38.13
N SER A 294 23.65 -10.34 37.87
CA SER A 294 24.02 -9.88 36.53
C SER A 294 25.54 -9.82 36.38
N PHE A 295 26.03 -10.20 35.20
CA PHE A 295 27.44 -10.22 34.84
C PHE A 295 27.63 -9.59 33.45
N GLN A 296 28.66 -8.77 33.30
CA GLN A 296 29.03 -8.15 32.03
C GLN A 296 30.48 -8.46 31.66
N LYS A 297 30.74 -8.73 30.37
CA LYS A 297 32.08 -9.00 29.84
C LYS A 297 32.24 -8.51 28.42
N GLU A 298 33.33 -7.82 28.14
CA GLU A 298 33.72 -7.50 26.77
C GLU A 298 34.55 -8.63 26.14
N ILE A 299 34.27 -8.91 24.86
CA ILE A 299 35.04 -9.82 24.00
C ILE A 299 35.46 -9.03 22.76
N ILE A 300 36.75 -9.03 22.45
CA ILE A 300 37.28 -8.43 21.23
C ILE A 300 37.33 -9.51 20.13
N VAL A 301 36.66 -9.25 19.02
CA VAL A 301 36.67 -10.08 17.80
C VAL A 301 37.62 -9.45 16.78
N PRO A 302 38.83 -9.97 16.58
CA PRO A 302 39.75 -9.44 15.57
C PRO A 302 39.25 -9.78 14.16
N ASN A 303 39.42 -8.84 13.21
CA ASN A 303 38.97 -8.99 11.82
C ASN A 303 37.51 -9.46 11.75
N ALA A 304 36.61 -8.71 12.42
CA ALA A 304 35.22 -9.08 12.55
C ALA A 304 34.53 -9.12 11.17
N HIS A 305 33.81 -10.20 10.90
CA HIS A 305 32.89 -10.29 9.77
C HIS A 305 31.58 -9.64 10.18
N LEU A 306 31.16 -8.61 9.45
CA LEU A 306 29.98 -7.84 9.83
C LEU A 306 28.73 -8.44 9.18
N TRP A 307 27.60 -8.27 9.87
CA TRP A 307 26.29 -8.50 9.30
C TRP A 307 25.83 -7.24 8.54
N TRP A 308 25.31 -7.43 7.34
CA TRP A 308 24.78 -6.39 6.47
C TRP A 308 23.39 -6.75 5.95
N SER A 309 22.60 -5.74 5.57
CA SER A 309 21.43 -5.96 4.72
C SER A 309 21.84 -6.54 3.36
N TRP A 310 20.91 -7.20 2.67
CA TRP A 310 21.18 -7.97 1.46
C TRP A 310 21.77 -7.15 0.31
N ASP A 311 21.50 -5.85 0.30
CA ASP A 311 21.93 -4.87 -0.69
C ASP A 311 23.28 -4.21 -0.36
N HIS A 312 23.83 -4.43 0.84
CA HIS A 312 25.08 -3.82 1.29
C HIS A 312 26.19 -4.83 1.63
N GLY A 313 25.87 -6.12 1.76
CA GLY A 313 26.90 -7.13 2.03
C GLY A 313 26.37 -8.49 2.42
N ARG A 314 27.24 -9.25 3.10
CA ARG A 314 26.94 -10.60 3.60
C ARG A 314 26.27 -10.54 4.96
N GLN A 315 25.40 -11.50 5.21
CA GLN A 315 24.71 -11.68 6.49
C GLN A 315 25.56 -12.59 7.41
N ASP A 316 26.84 -12.28 7.61
CA ASP A 316 27.72 -13.17 8.38
C ASP A 316 27.31 -13.18 9.87
N MET A 317 27.04 -14.38 10.41
CA MET A 317 26.53 -14.62 11.76
C MET A 317 27.53 -15.43 12.60
N TYR A 318 27.59 -15.13 13.89
CA TYR A 318 28.33 -15.89 14.89
C TYR A 318 27.40 -16.64 15.82
N ARG A 319 27.89 -17.70 16.45
CA ARG A 319 27.26 -18.38 17.58
C ARG A 319 28.07 -18.10 18.83
N VAL A 320 27.45 -17.39 19.78
CA VAL A 320 28.02 -17.13 21.11
C VAL A 320 27.38 -18.08 22.11
N THR A 321 28.19 -18.87 22.80
CA THR A 321 27.73 -19.86 23.78
C THR A 321 28.29 -19.54 25.15
N ALA A 322 27.42 -19.42 26.14
CA ALA A 322 27.79 -19.33 27.54
C ALA A 322 27.58 -20.69 28.22
N THR A 323 28.60 -21.19 28.91
CA THR A 323 28.54 -22.43 29.68
C THR A 323 28.92 -22.16 31.12
N MET A 324 28.05 -22.56 32.06
CA MET A 324 28.27 -22.45 33.50
C MET A 324 28.21 -23.83 34.14
N ARG A 325 29.12 -24.15 35.07
CA ARG A 325 29.20 -25.47 35.72
C ARG A 325 29.09 -25.34 37.23
N SER A 326 28.06 -25.94 37.82
CA SER A 326 27.85 -25.97 39.27
C SER A 326 27.69 -27.41 39.75
N GLY A 327 28.70 -27.94 40.46
CA GLY A 327 28.72 -29.32 40.90
C GLY A 327 28.59 -30.32 39.74
N ARG A 328 27.46 -31.03 39.67
CA ARG A 328 27.12 -31.97 38.58
C ARG A 328 26.28 -31.33 37.46
N SER A 329 25.74 -30.13 37.67
CA SER A 329 24.90 -29.44 36.69
C SER A 329 25.76 -28.61 35.75
N THR A 330 25.49 -28.75 34.44
CA THR A 330 26.05 -27.88 33.40
C THR A 330 24.91 -27.14 32.73
N GLU A 331 25.01 -25.82 32.72
CA GLU A 331 24.09 -24.91 32.07
C GLU A 331 24.74 -24.40 30.80
N THR A 332 23.97 -24.36 29.72
CA THR A 332 24.46 -23.86 28.44
C THR A 332 23.33 -23.15 27.71
N ILE A 333 23.61 -21.93 27.28
CA ILE A 333 22.74 -21.15 26.42
C ILE A 333 23.58 -20.61 25.26
N SER A 334 23.00 -20.62 24.06
CA SER A 334 23.64 -20.14 22.84
C SER A 334 22.74 -19.13 22.15
N LYS A 335 23.34 -18.09 21.58
CA LYS A 335 22.68 -17.08 20.77
C LYS A 335 23.39 -16.96 19.43
N ARG A 336 22.62 -16.78 18.35
CA ARG A 336 23.15 -16.34 17.05
C ARG A 336 23.29 -14.82 17.11
N VAL A 337 24.39 -14.27 16.60
CA VAL A 337 24.74 -12.85 16.75
C VAL A 337 25.30 -12.34 15.43
N GLY A 338 24.66 -11.32 14.85
CA GLY A 338 25.25 -10.53 13.77
C GLY A 338 26.03 -9.35 14.36
N ILE A 339 27.28 -9.18 13.96
CA ILE A 339 28.09 -8.04 14.40
C ILE A 339 27.75 -6.85 13.50
N ARG A 340 27.06 -5.85 14.04
CA ARG A 340 26.68 -4.64 13.32
C ARG A 340 26.46 -3.45 14.26
N THR A 341 26.59 -2.24 13.74
CA THR A 341 26.09 -1.02 14.41
C THR A 341 24.97 -0.38 13.60
N ILE A 342 24.04 0.29 14.30
CA ILE A 342 22.99 1.10 13.68
C ILE A 342 22.93 2.46 14.38
N SER A 343 22.65 3.52 13.64
CA SER A 343 22.30 4.82 14.20
C SER A 343 21.36 5.59 13.28
N ARG A 344 20.65 6.57 13.85
CA ARG A 344 19.76 7.49 13.13
C ARG A 344 20.08 8.93 13.47
N GLY A 345 20.25 9.78 12.45
CA GLY A 345 20.39 11.21 12.60
C GLY A 345 19.06 11.91 12.94
N ALA A 346 19.13 13.16 13.39
CA ALA A 346 17.92 13.96 13.68
C ALA A 346 17.10 14.30 12.41
N ASP A 347 17.73 14.20 11.23
CA ASP A 347 17.13 14.34 9.91
C ASP A 347 16.58 13.03 9.34
N MET A 348 16.48 11.98 10.17
CA MET A 348 16.08 10.61 9.78
C MET A 348 17.11 9.89 8.89
N SER A 349 18.37 10.32 8.82
CA SER A 349 19.42 9.57 8.10
C SER A 349 19.85 8.30 8.86
N TYR A 350 19.73 7.13 8.23
CA TYR A 350 20.06 5.84 8.84
C TYR A 350 21.46 5.38 8.47
N HIS A 351 22.22 4.83 9.42
CA HIS A 351 23.57 4.35 9.18
C HIS A 351 23.76 2.92 9.67
N LEU A 352 24.06 1.98 8.76
CA LEU A 352 24.42 0.61 9.07
C LEU A 352 25.93 0.45 8.97
N ASN A 353 26.59 0.03 10.06
CA ASN A 353 28.05 -0.11 10.14
C ASN A 353 28.80 1.17 9.74
N GLY A 354 28.21 2.35 10.03
CA GLY A 354 28.75 3.66 9.68
C GLY A 354 28.54 4.09 8.22
N LYS A 355 27.95 3.25 7.36
CA LYS A 355 27.53 3.64 6.00
C LYS A 355 26.09 4.14 6.00
N HIS A 356 25.82 5.22 5.27
CA HIS A 356 24.45 5.67 5.00
C HIS A 356 23.68 4.55 4.29
N ILE A 357 22.43 4.33 4.68
CA ILE A 357 21.53 3.40 3.99
C ILE A 357 20.19 4.11 3.71
N PHE A 358 19.79 4.11 2.45
CA PHE A 358 18.45 4.51 2.07
C PHE A 358 17.49 3.35 2.27
N LEU A 359 16.50 3.55 3.14
CA LEU A 359 15.53 2.52 3.46
C LEU A 359 14.47 2.43 2.36
N ARG A 360 14.35 1.26 1.74
CA ARG A 360 13.29 0.90 0.78
C ARG A 360 12.52 -0.24 1.40
N GLY A 361 11.25 -0.02 1.69
CA GLY A 361 10.50 -1.02 2.43
C GLY A 361 9.02 -1.05 2.17
N THR A 362 8.38 -1.85 3.02
CA THR A 362 6.95 -2.10 2.97
C THR A 362 6.43 -2.50 4.35
N TYR A 363 5.13 -2.39 4.56
CA TYR A 363 4.45 -2.90 5.75
C TYR A 363 4.07 -4.37 5.52
N LEU A 364 4.35 -5.18 6.54
CA LEU A 364 3.81 -6.52 6.68
C LEU A 364 2.83 -6.49 7.86
N PRO A 365 1.51 -6.48 7.61
CA PRO A 365 0.50 -6.42 8.66
C PRO A 365 0.59 -7.61 9.62
N ILE A 366 0.44 -8.81 9.07
CA ILE A 366 0.60 -10.11 9.75
C ILE A 366 0.71 -11.17 8.64
N ALA A 367 1.43 -12.27 8.88
CA ALA A 367 1.63 -13.30 7.86
C ALA A 367 0.35 -14.07 7.49
N ASP A 368 -0.53 -14.35 8.45
CA ASP A 368 -1.90 -14.87 8.24
C ASP A 368 -2.77 -14.43 9.43
N TYR A 369 -4.07 -14.23 9.19
CA TYR A 369 -5.02 -13.91 10.26
C TYR A 369 -5.05 -14.97 11.38
N TYR A 370 -4.82 -16.24 11.04
CA TYR A 370 -4.71 -17.34 12.00
C TYR A 370 -3.26 -17.65 12.31
N ARG A 371 -2.80 -17.22 13.48
CA ARG A 371 -1.39 -17.16 13.87
C ARG A 371 -0.69 -18.50 13.94
N SER A 372 -1.42 -19.61 14.09
CA SER A 372 -0.80 -20.94 14.04
C SER A 372 -0.40 -21.36 12.62
N THR A 373 -1.00 -20.78 11.58
CA THR A 373 -0.86 -21.18 10.17
C THR A 373 0.53 -20.96 9.56
N PRO A 374 1.20 -19.80 9.77
CA PRO A 374 2.50 -19.56 9.17
C PRO A 374 3.54 -20.61 9.58
N THR A 375 4.28 -21.11 8.60
CA THR A 375 5.40 -22.05 8.76
C THR A 375 6.69 -21.36 8.32
N HIS A 376 7.84 -21.96 8.65
CA HIS A 376 9.14 -21.52 8.15
C HIS A 376 9.12 -21.31 6.62
N ASP A 377 8.57 -22.26 5.87
CA ASP A 377 8.57 -22.20 4.40
C ASP A 377 7.63 -21.12 3.85
N SER A 378 6.49 -20.85 4.51
CA SER A 378 5.61 -19.75 4.12
C SER A 378 6.25 -18.39 4.40
N TYR A 379 6.93 -18.23 5.54
CA TYR A 379 7.71 -17.02 5.83
C TYR A 379 8.85 -16.84 4.83
N GLU A 380 9.59 -17.92 4.51
CA GLU A 380 10.70 -17.84 3.56
C GLU A 380 10.20 -17.41 2.18
N ARG A 381 9.10 -17.99 1.69
CA ARG A 381 8.46 -17.58 0.44
C ARG A 381 8.11 -16.09 0.46
N ASP A 382 7.43 -15.63 1.50
CA ASP A 382 6.93 -14.26 1.58
C ASP A 382 8.10 -13.26 1.68
N LEU A 383 9.14 -13.55 2.48
CA LEU A 383 10.32 -12.70 2.60
C LEU A 383 11.22 -12.70 1.36
N ARG A 384 11.26 -13.80 0.61
CA ARG A 384 11.93 -13.85 -0.70
C ARG A 384 11.21 -12.99 -1.73
N LEU A 385 9.89 -13.02 -1.74
CA LEU A 385 9.09 -12.11 -2.56
C LEU A 385 9.37 -10.64 -2.18
N LEU A 386 9.45 -10.32 -0.89
CA LEU A 386 9.75 -8.97 -0.39
C LEU A 386 11.13 -8.50 -0.87
N ARG A 387 12.15 -9.32 -0.68
CA ARG A 387 13.49 -9.04 -1.23
C ARG A 387 13.45 -8.89 -2.75
N GLY A 388 12.58 -9.64 -3.43
CA GLY A 388 12.40 -9.60 -4.88
C GLY A 388 11.87 -8.28 -5.44
N VAL A 389 11.20 -7.43 -4.63
CA VAL A 389 10.87 -6.04 -5.01
C VAL A 389 11.98 -5.04 -4.67
N ASN A 390 13.15 -5.52 -4.27
CA ASN A 390 14.30 -4.74 -3.83
C ASN A 390 14.07 -3.95 -2.52
N ASP A 391 13.17 -4.41 -1.66
CA ASP A 391 13.03 -3.88 -0.30
C ASP A 391 14.15 -4.41 0.60
N ASN A 392 14.75 -3.51 1.39
CA ASN A 392 15.77 -3.81 2.39
C ASN A 392 15.25 -3.70 3.83
N ILE A 393 14.04 -3.19 4.03
CA ILE A 393 13.39 -3.12 5.35
C ILE A 393 11.92 -3.53 5.29
N VAL A 394 11.42 -4.16 6.36
CA VAL A 394 10.00 -4.46 6.57
C VAL A 394 9.54 -3.88 7.90
N VAL A 395 8.33 -3.33 7.94
CA VAL A 395 7.65 -2.99 9.19
C VAL A 395 6.77 -4.16 9.59
N ASN A 396 7.11 -4.80 10.70
CA ASN A 396 6.25 -5.78 11.32
C ASN A 396 5.21 -5.03 12.17
N ASN A 397 3.98 -4.94 11.67
CA ASN A 397 2.98 -3.96 12.10
C ASN A 397 2.01 -4.52 13.15
N THR A 398 2.02 -4.00 14.38
CA THR A 398 1.06 -4.33 15.46
C THR A 398 0.97 -5.82 15.86
N VAL A 399 1.95 -6.65 15.51
CA VAL A 399 1.97 -8.09 15.84
C VAL A 399 3.38 -8.57 16.21
N VAL A 400 3.46 -9.68 16.95
CA VAL A 400 4.73 -10.41 17.15
C VAL A 400 4.65 -11.72 16.38
N GLU A 401 5.43 -11.80 15.30
CA GLU A 401 5.53 -13.00 14.48
C GLU A 401 6.29 -14.12 15.20
N LYS A 402 6.25 -15.35 14.65
CA LYS A 402 7.02 -16.45 15.20
C LYS A 402 8.54 -16.21 15.01
N PRO A 403 9.43 -16.79 15.85
CA PRO A 403 10.88 -16.59 15.79
C PRO A 403 11.47 -16.85 14.42
N GLU A 404 10.91 -17.82 13.69
CA GLU A 404 11.32 -18.19 12.34
C GLU A 404 11.26 -17.00 11.37
N PHE A 405 10.33 -16.07 11.54
CA PHE A 405 10.27 -14.83 10.74
C PHE A 405 11.54 -13.99 10.94
N TYR A 406 11.92 -13.74 12.18
CA TYR A 406 13.08 -12.90 12.50
C TYR A 406 14.41 -13.60 12.17
N ASP A 407 14.49 -14.92 12.40
CA ASP A 407 15.62 -15.75 11.95
C ASP A 407 15.80 -15.65 10.42
N LEU A 408 14.71 -15.70 9.65
CA LEU A 408 14.75 -15.54 8.20
C LEU A 408 15.11 -14.10 7.78
N CYS A 409 14.66 -13.07 8.49
CA CYS A 409 15.09 -11.70 8.26
C CYS A 409 16.61 -11.54 8.45
N ASP A 410 17.18 -12.15 9.51
CA ASP A 410 18.63 -12.17 9.73
C ASP A 410 19.37 -12.86 8.59
N GLU A 411 18.88 -14.01 8.13
CA GLU A 411 19.52 -14.82 7.08
C GLU A 411 19.39 -14.21 5.68
N LEU A 412 18.25 -13.56 5.40
CA LEU A 412 17.97 -12.93 4.13
C LEU A 412 18.50 -11.50 4.05
N GLY A 413 18.92 -10.91 5.17
CA GLY A 413 19.46 -9.54 5.23
C GLY A 413 18.38 -8.48 5.08
N ILE A 414 17.21 -8.71 5.67
CA ILE A 414 16.06 -7.79 5.66
C ILE A 414 16.02 -7.10 7.01
N LEU A 415 16.11 -5.77 7.03
CA LEU A 415 15.97 -4.98 8.25
C LEU A 415 14.50 -5.02 8.73
N VAL A 416 14.29 -4.87 10.03
CA VAL A 416 12.96 -4.91 10.66
C VAL A 416 12.76 -3.68 11.53
N ILE A 417 11.68 -2.94 11.28
CA ILE A 417 11.07 -2.09 12.30
C ILE A 417 10.07 -2.96 13.04
N HIS A 418 10.29 -3.18 14.33
CA HIS A 418 9.35 -3.92 15.16
C HIS A 418 8.39 -2.94 15.82
N GLN A 419 7.14 -2.92 15.34
CA GLN A 419 6.08 -2.24 16.05
C GLN A 419 5.50 -3.18 17.11
N PHE A 420 5.54 -2.77 18.38
CA PHE A 420 4.91 -3.52 19.46
C PHE A 420 3.40 -3.68 19.19
N PRO A 421 2.76 -4.74 19.72
CA PRO A 421 1.42 -5.12 19.31
C PRO A 421 0.30 -4.25 19.89
N PHE A 422 0.48 -2.93 19.96
CA PHE A 422 -0.58 -2.01 20.35
C PHE A 422 -1.42 -1.60 19.12
N PRO A 423 -2.69 -1.22 19.30
CA PRO A 423 -3.51 -0.70 18.21
C PRO A 423 -2.80 0.45 17.50
N GLN A 424 -3.02 0.60 16.18
CA GLN A 424 -2.44 1.66 15.34
C GLN A 424 -2.52 3.03 16.05
N PHE A 425 -3.74 3.56 16.24
CA PHE A 425 -3.98 4.83 16.96
C PHE A 425 -3.67 4.81 18.46
N GLY A 426 -3.09 3.73 18.97
CA GLY A 426 -2.74 3.49 20.36
C GLY A 426 -3.90 3.02 21.26
N PRO A 427 -3.58 2.60 22.50
CA PRO A 427 -4.55 2.02 23.43
C PRO A 427 -5.40 3.08 24.15
N MET A 428 -6.04 3.99 23.38
CA MET A 428 -6.76 5.18 23.85
C MET A 428 -7.60 4.94 25.12
N HIS A 429 -8.55 4.01 25.05
CA HIS A 429 -9.50 3.75 26.15
C HIS A 429 -8.82 3.22 27.42
N SER A 430 -7.83 2.35 27.26
CA SER A 430 -7.08 1.78 28.37
C SER A 430 -6.20 2.84 29.04
N LEU A 431 -5.83 3.89 28.30
CA LEU A 431 -5.10 5.05 28.80
C LEU A 431 -6.02 6.18 29.29
N ASP A 432 -7.34 6.04 29.34
CA ASP A 432 -8.18 7.10 29.93
C ASP A 432 -7.90 7.25 31.44
N ALA A 433 -7.71 8.47 31.95
CA ALA A 433 -7.38 8.73 33.35
C ALA A 433 -8.43 8.20 34.36
N GLY A 434 -9.69 8.07 33.94
CA GLY A 434 -10.79 7.53 34.76
C GLY A 434 -10.99 6.02 34.63
N ASN A 435 -10.22 5.32 33.79
CA ASN A 435 -10.44 3.90 33.52
C ASN A 435 -9.84 3.01 34.63
N PRO A 436 -10.64 2.16 35.31
CA PRO A 436 -10.11 1.26 36.35
C PRO A 436 -9.15 0.19 35.83
N ARG A 437 -9.11 -0.09 34.51
CA ARG A 437 -8.14 -0.99 33.88
C ARG A 437 -6.82 -0.32 33.51
N ARG A 438 -6.68 1.00 33.65
CA ARG A 438 -5.46 1.74 33.26
C ARG A 438 -4.21 1.18 33.94
N GLU A 439 -4.20 1.10 35.26
CA GLU A 439 -3.02 0.64 36.01
C GLU A 439 -2.68 -0.84 35.77
N PRO A 440 -3.66 -1.77 35.75
CA PRO A 440 -3.43 -3.14 35.28
C PRO A 440 -2.88 -3.23 33.85
N PHE A 441 -3.43 -2.46 32.92
CA PHE A 441 -2.99 -2.42 31.52
C PHE A 441 -1.55 -1.94 31.40
N LEU A 442 -1.18 -0.83 32.04
CA LEU A 442 0.18 -0.30 31.99
C LEU A 442 1.22 -1.31 32.50
N ARG A 443 0.90 -2.04 33.59
CA ARG A 443 1.77 -3.11 34.09
C ARG A 443 1.90 -4.26 33.09
N ALA A 444 0.77 -4.77 32.59
CA ALA A 444 0.77 -5.87 31.63
C ALA A 444 1.47 -5.49 30.31
N ALA A 445 1.28 -4.27 29.82
CA ALA A 445 1.94 -3.76 28.62
C ALA A 445 3.46 -3.65 28.82
N LYS A 446 3.92 -3.14 29.98
CA LYS A 446 5.35 -3.08 30.31
C LYS A 446 5.98 -4.47 30.39
N GLU A 447 5.29 -5.43 31.00
CA GLU A 447 5.71 -6.84 31.07
C GLU A 447 5.78 -7.48 29.68
N MET A 448 4.75 -7.30 28.85
CA MET A 448 4.71 -7.79 27.47
C MET A 448 5.86 -7.22 26.62
N VAL A 449 6.07 -5.90 26.66
CA VAL A 449 7.17 -5.24 25.94
C VAL A 449 8.51 -5.83 26.38
N GLN A 450 8.73 -6.00 27.68
CA GLN A 450 9.95 -6.60 28.20
C GLN A 450 10.15 -8.04 27.68
N ASP A 451 9.12 -8.88 27.71
CA ASP A 451 9.22 -10.27 27.28
C ASP A 451 9.46 -10.40 25.76
N VAL A 452 8.76 -9.61 24.96
CA VAL A 452 8.96 -9.52 23.50
C VAL A 452 10.39 -9.06 23.19
N MET A 453 10.87 -8.00 23.86
CA MET A 453 12.25 -7.54 23.67
C MET A 453 13.27 -8.60 24.09
N MET A 454 13.09 -9.30 25.20
CA MET A 454 14.02 -10.36 25.62
C MET A 454 14.06 -11.53 24.63
N GLU A 455 12.93 -11.86 23.99
CA GLU A 455 12.87 -12.85 22.92
C GLU A 455 13.63 -12.39 21.68
N LEU A 456 13.46 -11.11 21.28
CA LEU A 456 13.79 -10.64 19.94
C LEU A 456 15.07 -9.80 19.82
N ARG A 457 15.53 -9.11 20.88
CA ARG A 457 16.65 -8.13 20.83
C ARG A 457 17.98 -8.67 20.33
N GLN A 458 18.12 -9.97 20.18
CA GLN A 458 19.35 -10.58 19.67
C GLN A 458 19.45 -10.57 18.14
N HIS A 459 18.32 -10.42 17.45
CA HIS A 459 18.25 -10.40 15.98
C HIS A 459 18.92 -9.13 15.42
N PRO A 460 20.03 -9.23 14.66
CA PRO A 460 20.66 -8.07 14.02
C PRO A 460 19.76 -7.37 13.01
N SER A 461 18.75 -8.06 12.46
CA SER A 461 17.75 -7.49 11.56
C SER A 461 16.89 -6.42 12.21
N ILE A 462 16.59 -6.49 13.51
CA ILE A 462 15.75 -5.49 14.17
C ILE A 462 16.56 -4.21 14.38
N VAL A 463 16.20 -3.15 13.66
CA VAL A 463 16.94 -1.87 13.67
C VAL A 463 16.25 -0.80 14.48
N GLU A 464 14.94 -0.91 14.69
CA GLU A 464 14.12 0.11 15.32
C GLU A 464 12.94 -0.51 16.07
N TRP A 465 12.65 0.01 17.27
CA TRP A 465 11.51 -0.35 18.10
C TRP A 465 10.53 0.82 18.16
N ALA A 466 9.24 0.53 17.89
CA ALA A 466 8.19 1.52 17.95
C ALA A 466 6.96 0.99 18.72
N PRO A 467 6.41 1.73 19.70
CA PRO A 467 5.19 1.29 20.38
C PRO A 467 3.92 1.58 19.58
N LEU A 468 3.91 2.64 18.78
CA LEU A 468 2.69 3.18 18.19
C LEU A 468 2.90 3.57 16.71
N ALA A 469 1.81 3.77 15.97
CA ALA A 469 1.82 4.30 14.61
C ALA A 469 0.63 5.24 14.37
N GLU A 470 0.82 6.42 13.78
CA GLU A 470 -0.27 7.40 13.59
C GLU A 470 -0.97 7.84 14.90
N ALA A 471 -0.23 7.83 16.00
CA ALA A 471 -0.72 8.05 17.35
C ALA A 471 -0.33 9.42 17.94
N HIS A 472 0.37 10.27 17.18
CA HIS A 472 0.84 11.58 17.63
C HIS A 472 0.24 12.75 16.84
N ASP A 473 -0.05 13.87 17.51
CA ASP A 473 -0.62 15.08 16.89
C ASP A 473 0.20 15.61 15.70
N LYS A 474 -0.48 15.79 14.55
CA LYS A 474 0.01 16.50 13.36
C LYS A 474 -0.66 17.89 13.28
N ALA A 475 0.05 18.98 13.58
CA ALA A 475 -0.53 20.33 13.50
C ALA A 475 0.35 21.36 12.78
N GLU A 476 -0.20 21.93 11.70
CA GLU A 476 -0.33 23.39 11.49
C GLU A 476 -1.51 23.73 10.55
N ASN A 477 -1.97 22.80 9.70
CA ASN A 477 -3.25 22.92 8.95
C ASN A 477 -4.38 22.02 9.48
N GLY A 478 -4.24 21.48 10.70
CA GLY A 478 -5.36 20.92 11.47
C GLY A 478 -6.15 19.81 10.77
N LYS A 479 -5.51 18.65 10.53
CA LYS A 479 -6.12 17.31 10.63
C LYS A 479 -5.10 16.21 10.28
N TRP A 480 -4.74 15.41 11.27
CA TRP A 480 -4.92 13.96 11.15
C TRP A 480 -5.44 13.41 12.48
N GLY A 481 -6.75 13.26 12.48
CA GLY A 481 -7.48 12.22 13.17
C GLY A 481 -8.59 11.83 12.19
N MET A 482 -8.93 10.55 12.12
CA MET A 482 -9.69 10.02 10.99
C MET A 482 -11.04 10.76 10.86
N ASN A 483 -11.45 11.17 9.65
CA ASN A 483 -12.70 11.91 9.41
C ASN A 483 -12.90 13.21 10.23
N GLY A 484 -11.82 13.86 10.68
CA GLY A 484 -11.92 15.08 11.49
C GLY A 484 -12.20 14.86 12.97
N PHE A 485 -12.13 13.61 13.44
CA PHE A 485 -12.15 13.29 14.87
C PHE A 485 -10.77 13.53 15.48
N ILE A 486 -10.66 14.44 16.45
CA ILE A 486 -9.44 14.62 17.25
C ILE A 486 -9.55 13.69 18.47
N PHE A 487 -8.54 12.87 18.72
CA PHE A 487 -8.52 11.92 19.83
C PHE A 487 -7.86 12.52 21.07
N ASP A 488 -8.35 12.20 22.27
CA ASP A 488 -7.65 12.55 23.52
C ASP A 488 -6.42 11.64 23.65
N GLN A 489 -5.24 12.23 23.59
CA GLN A 489 -3.95 11.53 23.75
C GLN A 489 -3.44 11.58 25.21
N SER A 490 -4.32 11.87 26.18
CA SER A 490 -3.94 11.90 27.59
C SER A 490 -3.32 10.58 28.05
N GLY A 491 -2.10 10.65 28.58
CA GLY A 491 -1.35 9.48 29.03
C GLY A 491 -0.49 8.78 27.96
N TYR A 492 -0.54 9.18 26.68
CA TYR A 492 0.31 8.59 25.63
C TYR A 492 1.80 8.84 25.90
N ASN A 493 2.18 10.08 26.22
CA ASN A 493 3.58 10.40 26.54
C ASN A 493 4.11 9.55 27.71
N ALA A 494 3.33 9.41 28.80
CA ALA A 494 3.73 8.57 29.92
C ALA A 494 3.87 7.09 29.54
N PHE A 495 2.96 6.58 28.69
CA PHE A 495 3.07 5.22 28.17
C PHE A 495 4.30 5.03 27.27
N ILE A 496 4.56 5.96 26.36
CA ILE A 496 5.74 5.98 25.48
C ILE A 496 7.02 6.03 26.31
N ASP A 497 7.06 6.87 27.35
CA ASP A 497 8.22 7.00 28.26
C ASP A 497 8.50 5.67 28.99
N GLU A 498 7.45 4.98 29.47
CA GLU A 498 7.58 3.67 30.11
C GLU A 498 8.11 2.60 29.14
N VAL A 499 7.65 2.59 27.89
CA VAL A 499 8.20 1.69 26.85
C VAL A 499 9.65 2.06 26.53
N HIS A 500 9.96 3.35 26.39
CA HIS A 500 11.30 3.83 26.09
C HIS A 500 12.28 3.43 27.19
N GLU A 501 11.88 3.52 28.47
CA GLU A 501 12.67 3.06 29.61
C GLU A 501 13.03 1.57 29.49
N VAL A 502 12.07 0.73 29.08
CA VAL A 502 12.31 -0.70 28.84
C VAL A 502 13.31 -0.89 27.70
N VAL A 503 13.13 -0.18 26.58
CA VAL A 503 14.02 -0.28 25.42
C VAL A 503 15.45 0.10 25.78
N GLN A 504 15.65 1.25 26.45
CA GLN A 504 16.98 1.71 26.87
C GLN A 504 17.65 0.78 27.88
N ARG A 505 16.86 0.13 28.75
CA ARG A 505 17.38 -0.82 29.74
C ARG A 505 17.77 -2.16 29.11
N LEU A 506 16.99 -2.67 28.16
CA LEU A 506 17.18 -4.02 27.61
C LEU A 506 18.07 -4.06 26.36
N ALA A 507 18.09 -2.99 25.57
CA ALA A 507 18.89 -2.88 24.35
C ALA A 507 19.42 -1.43 24.19
N PRO A 508 20.35 -1.01 25.07
CA PRO A 508 20.91 0.34 25.02
C PRO A 508 21.61 0.59 23.68
N GLY A 509 21.22 1.67 23.00
CA GLY A 509 21.77 2.05 21.69
C GLY A 509 20.91 1.65 20.49
N ASP A 510 19.88 0.82 20.67
CA ASP A 510 18.88 0.59 19.62
C ASP A 510 18.06 1.86 19.36
N ILE A 511 17.58 2.01 18.13
CA ILE A 511 16.73 3.15 17.75
C ILE A 511 15.35 2.95 18.36
N PHE A 512 14.85 3.98 19.05
CA PHE A 512 13.48 4.06 19.54
C PHE A 512 12.74 5.17 18.78
N HIS A 513 11.56 4.85 18.27
CA HIS A 513 10.70 5.80 17.59
C HIS A 513 9.31 5.80 18.24
N ALA A 514 8.93 6.92 18.84
CA ALA A 514 7.76 7.00 19.73
C ALA A 514 6.44 6.66 19.03
N SER A 515 6.31 7.05 17.76
CA SER A 515 5.17 6.72 16.90
C SER A 515 5.62 6.77 15.45
N ILE A 516 5.66 5.62 14.76
CA ILE A 516 5.94 5.63 13.31
C ILE A 516 4.76 6.28 12.58
N CYS A 517 4.93 6.65 11.33
CA CYS A 517 3.94 7.40 10.55
C CYS A 517 3.73 8.85 11.00
N ASP A 518 4.50 9.28 12.00
CA ASP A 518 4.53 10.60 12.62
C ASP A 518 5.98 11.06 12.80
N LEU A 519 6.19 12.25 13.38
CA LEU A 519 7.50 12.71 13.85
C LEU A 519 8.61 12.70 12.76
N GLY A 520 8.38 13.46 11.68
CA GLY A 520 9.32 13.54 10.55
C GLY A 520 8.97 12.62 9.38
N GLU A 521 7.87 11.87 9.50
CA GLU A 521 7.34 11.01 8.45
C GLU A 521 6.02 11.57 7.83
N GLN A 522 5.71 11.21 6.58
CA GLN A 522 4.49 11.65 5.88
C GLN A 522 3.87 10.52 5.02
N HIS A 523 2.53 10.54 4.90
CA HIS A 523 1.73 9.61 4.09
C HIS A 523 1.32 10.22 2.76
N PHE A 524 1.26 9.39 1.72
CA PHE A 524 0.73 9.77 0.41
C PHE A 524 -0.20 8.69 -0.16
N TRP A 525 -1.47 9.04 -0.32
CA TRP A 525 -2.52 8.12 -0.74
C TRP A 525 -3.20 8.61 -2.01
N MET A 526 -2.94 7.93 -3.13
CA MET A 526 -3.59 8.22 -4.40
C MET A 526 -4.69 7.19 -4.69
N SER A 527 -5.82 7.67 -5.22
CA SER A 527 -6.97 6.84 -5.57
C SER A 527 -7.58 6.07 -4.38
N ALA A 528 -7.48 6.62 -3.17
CA ALA A 528 -8.07 6.07 -1.94
C ALA A 528 -9.08 7.03 -1.24
N PRO A 529 -10.04 7.64 -1.98
CA PRO A 529 -10.92 8.67 -1.42
C PRO A 529 -11.81 8.19 -0.29
N GLY A 530 -12.12 6.88 -0.23
CA GLY A 530 -12.88 6.25 0.86
C GLY A 530 -12.11 6.16 2.20
N LEU A 531 -10.81 6.44 2.19
CA LEU A 531 -9.92 6.52 3.36
C LEU A 531 -9.41 7.95 3.59
N GLY A 532 -10.01 8.96 2.92
CA GLY A 532 -9.62 10.36 3.04
C GLY A 532 -8.39 10.78 2.21
N GLY A 533 -7.81 9.87 1.41
CA GLY A 533 -6.64 10.13 0.56
C GLY A 533 -7.00 10.43 -0.89
N ASN A 534 -6.61 11.59 -1.40
CA ASN A 534 -6.71 11.93 -2.83
C ASN A 534 -5.51 12.76 -3.28
N ASP A 535 -4.31 12.28 -2.95
CA ASP A 535 -3.05 12.87 -3.41
C ASP A 535 -2.96 12.84 -4.94
N SER A 536 -2.22 13.80 -5.47
CA SER A 536 -2.01 13.99 -6.90
C SER A 536 -0.59 13.61 -7.32
N TYR A 537 -0.34 13.52 -8.62
CA TYR A 537 1.02 13.36 -9.15
C TYR A 537 1.95 14.46 -8.66
N ARG A 538 1.44 15.69 -8.61
CA ARG A 538 2.17 16.83 -8.06
C ARG A 538 2.49 16.66 -6.59
N SER A 539 1.55 16.14 -5.78
CA SER A 539 1.80 15.86 -4.35
C SER A 539 2.99 14.90 -4.17
N LEU A 540 3.01 13.80 -4.94
CA LEU A 540 4.08 12.81 -4.91
C LEU A 540 5.40 13.39 -5.44
N PHE A 541 5.33 14.14 -6.56
CA PHE A 541 6.51 14.75 -7.18
C PHE A 541 7.14 15.83 -6.31
N ASP A 542 6.31 16.63 -5.61
CA ASP A 542 6.71 17.79 -4.80
C ASP A 542 6.96 17.41 -3.33
N ALA A 543 6.84 16.14 -2.93
CA ALA A 543 7.04 15.67 -1.56
C ALA A 543 8.40 16.07 -0.94
N GLU A 544 8.39 16.62 0.28
CA GLU A 544 9.60 17.11 0.98
C GLU A 544 9.81 16.50 2.38
N ALA A 545 9.05 15.47 2.76
CA ALA A 545 9.18 14.83 4.06
C ALA A 545 10.57 14.18 4.26
N PRO A 546 11.16 14.22 5.47
CA PRO A 546 12.39 13.47 5.78
C PRO A 546 12.24 11.97 5.53
N PHE A 547 11.06 11.41 5.75
CA PHE A 547 10.76 10.01 5.47
C PHE A 547 9.34 9.88 4.91
N VAL A 548 9.15 9.06 3.87
CA VAL A 548 7.80 8.70 3.41
C VAL A 548 7.41 7.38 4.04
N SER A 549 6.61 7.43 5.09
CA SER A 549 6.29 6.26 5.89
C SER A 549 5.25 5.36 5.25
N GLU A 550 4.30 5.91 4.49
CA GLU A 550 3.32 5.10 3.78
C GLU A 550 3.00 5.77 2.44
N PHE A 551 2.99 4.98 1.37
CA PHE A 551 2.42 5.39 0.09
C PHE A 551 1.81 4.19 -0.63
N GLY A 552 0.73 4.42 -1.37
CA GLY A 552 0.10 3.34 -2.13
C GLY A 552 -1.27 3.67 -2.72
N GLY A 553 -1.89 2.63 -3.24
CA GLY A 553 -3.26 2.58 -3.73
C GLY A 553 -3.79 1.15 -3.60
N MET A 554 -5.06 0.92 -3.94
CA MET A 554 -5.66 -0.42 -3.86
C MET A 554 -5.79 -1.09 -5.22
N SER A 555 -5.98 -2.41 -5.26
CA SER A 555 -6.32 -3.15 -6.49
C SER A 555 -7.03 -4.45 -6.15
N MET A 556 -7.73 -5.02 -7.11
CA MET A 556 -8.32 -6.35 -6.93
C MET A 556 -7.22 -7.42 -6.85
N SER A 557 -7.46 -8.47 -6.06
CA SER A 557 -6.70 -9.74 -6.11
C SER A 557 -6.76 -10.38 -7.51
N SER A 558 -6.04 -11.48 -7.73
CA SER A 558 -6.02 -12.18 -9.01
C SER A 558 -7.42 -12.59 -9.51
N ALA A 559 -7.55 -12.81 -10.82
CA ALA A 559 -8.83 -13.21 -11.42
C ALA A 559 -9.28 -14.60 -10.95
N GLU A 560 -8.34 -15.49 -10.65
CA GLU A 560 -8.56 -16.78 -10.01
C GLU A 560 -9.23 -16.59 -8.66
N ASN A 561 -8.69 -15.67 -7.87
CA ASN A 561 -9.19 -15.36 -6.56
C ASN A 561 -10.61 -14.79 -6.62
N LEU A 562 -10.88 -13.85 -7.54
CA LEU A 562 -12.23 -13.33 -7.80
C LEU A 562 -13.24 -14.45 -8.12
N GLY A 563 -12.78 -15.50 -8.81
CA GLY A 563 -13.53 -16.71 -9.10
C GLY A 563 -14.02 -17.48 -7.87
N THR A 564 -13.30 -17.36 -6.74
CA THR A 564 -13.66 -17.97 -5.46
C THR A 564 -14.65 -17.12 -4.64
N LEU A 565 -14.66 -15.81 -4.89
CA LEU A 565 -15.46 -14.83 -4.14
C LEU A 565 -16.88 -14.65 -4.71
N LEU A 566 -17.00 -14.73 -6.03
CA LEU A 566 -18.24 -14.48 -6.78
C LEU A 566 -18.66 -15.72 -7.57
N THR A 567 -19.96 -16.03 -7.54
CA THR A 567 -20.53 -17.06 -8.43
C THR A 567 -20.40 -16.64 -9.90
N PRO A 568 -20.43 -17.58 -10.86
CA PRO A 568 -20.39 -17.25 -12.28
C PRO A 568 -21.47 -16.24 -12.72
N GLN A 569 -22.64 -16.24 -12.09
CA GLN A 569 -23.69 -15.26 -12.38
C GLN A 569 -23.36 -13.86 -11.85
N GLN A 570 -22.71 -13.77 -10.69
CA GLN A 570 -22.28 -12.50 -10.09
C GLN A 570 -21.08 -11.88 -10.83
N GLN A 571 -20.26 -12.70 -11.48
CA GLN A 571 -19.20 -12.25 -12.38
C GLN A 571 -19.71 -11.64 -13.69
N TRP A 572 -21.03 -11.65 -13.94
CA TRP A 572 -21.66 -11.03 -15.11
C TRP A 572 -22.95 -10.30 -14.73
N GLY A 573 -23.04 -9.82 -13.49
CA GLY A 573 -24.24 -9.25 -12.91
C GLY A 573 -24.54 -7.83 -13.42
N VAL A 574 -25.79 -7.58 -13.83
CA VAL A 574 -26.32 -6.23 -14.12
C VAL A 574 -26.97 -5.56 -12.89
N LYS A 575 -26.91 -6.20 -11.71
CA LYS A 575 -27.55 -5.76 -10.47
C LYS A 575 -26.68 -4.78 -9.70
N ASN A 576 -26.41 -3.66 -10.33
CA ASN A 576 -25.63 -2.58 -9.76
C ASN A 576 -26.61 -1.49 -9.23
N PRO A 577 -26.44 -0.96 -8.00
CA PRO A 577 -27.27 0.15 -7.51
C PRO A 577 -27.31 1.34 -8.49
N PRO A 578 -28.33 2.20 -8.46
CA PRO A 578 -28.49 3.29 -9.42
C PRO A 578 -27.29 4.23 -9.56
N SER A 579 -26.47 4.41 -8.52
CA SER A 579 -25.21 5.18 -8.59
C SER A 579 -24.10 4.44 -9.32
N THR A 580 -24.12 3.10 -9.32
CA THR A 580 -23.11 2.26 -9.94
C THR A 580 -23.49 1.79 -11.35
N THR A 581 -24.77 1.90 -11.73
CA THR A 581 -25.22 1.78 -13.13
C THR A 581 -24.62 2.83 -14.06
N TRP A 582 -24.08 3.94 -13.53
CA TRP A 582 -23.35 4.95 -14.31
C TRP A 582 -21.94 4.48 -14.70
N PHE A 583 -21.41 3.44 -14.04
CA PHE A 583 -20.01 3.01 -14.12
C PHE A 583 -19.78 1.74 -14.95
N GLY A 584 -20.84 1.06 -15.40
CA GLY A 584 -20.73 -0.06 -16.35
C GLY A 584 -19.84 -1.24 -15.92
N LEU A 585 -19.63 -1.45 -14.62
CA LEU A 585 -18.68 -2.46 -14.13
C LEU A 585 -19.16 -3.90 -14.40
N PRO A 586 -18.30 -4.81 -14.91
CA PRO A 586 -18.66 -6.16 -15.31
C PRO A 586 -18.76 -7.16 -14.13
N ILE A 587 -19.18 -6.71 -12.94
CA ILE A 587 -19.38 -7.55 -11.74
C ILE A 587 -20.58 -7.06 -10.90
N ASP A 588 -21.12 -7.94 -10.07
CA ASP A 588 -22.07 -7.62 -8.99
C ASP A 588 -21.31 -6.97 -7.82
N VAL A 589 -21.27 -5.63 -7.81
CA VAL A 589 -20.55 -4.86 -6.77
C VAL A 589 -21.13 -5.09 -5.36
N PRO A 590 -22.46 -5.15 -5.14
CA PRO A 590 -23.01 -5.49 -3.84
C PRO A 590 -22.52 -6.83 -3.28
N ALA A 591 -22.45 -7.87 -4.12
CA ALA A 591 -21.92 -9.17 -3.72
C ALA A 591 -20.43 -9.11 -3.40
N TYR A 592 -19.66 -8.36 -4.19
CA TYR A 592 -18.23 -8.21 -4.00
C TYR A 592 -17.89 -7.39 -2.75
N ALA A 593 -18.66 -6.35 -2.43
CA ALA A 593 -18.42 -5.45 -1.31
C ALA A 593 -18.26 -6.14 0.05
N TYR A 594 -18.93 -7.28 0.26
CA TYR A 594 -18.76 -8.09 1.46
C TYR A 594 -17.28 -8.45 1.73
N TRP A 595 -16.52 -8.72 0.68
CA TRP A 595 -15.13 -9.16 0.76
C TRP A 595 -14.12 -8.03 1.01
N ASN A 596 -14.57 -6.79 1.14
CA ASN A 596 -13.71 -5.60 1.17
C ASN A 596 -13.99 -4.77 2.42
N GLY A 597 -13.02 -4.07 2.99
CA GLY A 597 -13.26 -3.20 4.16
C GLY A 597 -14.15 -1.96 3.89
N LEU A 598 -14.63 -1.79 2.66
CA LEU A 598 -15.33 -0.61 2.16
C LEU A 598 -16.82 -0.87 1.97
N GLU A 599 -17.64 0.15 2.26
CA GLU A 599 -19.07 0.13 1.94
C GLU A 599 -19.28 0.08 0.41
N GLN A 600 -20.44 -0.42 -0.02
CA GLN A 600 -20.75 -0.68 -1.44
C GLN A 600 -20.52 0.55 -2.35
N THR A 601 -20.95 1.72 -1.91
CA THR A 601 -20.79 2.99 -2.64
C THR A 601 -19.33 3.44 -2.69
N GLY A 602 -18.58 3.26 -1.60
CA GLY A 602 -17.15 3.53 -1.52
C GLY A 602 -16.34 2.64 -2.47
N LEU A 603 -16.59 1.32 -2.45
CA LEU A 603 -15.95 0.37 -3.35
C LEU A 603 -16.23 0.69 -4.82
N ALA A 604 -17.49 0.97 -5.17
CA ALA A 604 -17.83 1.32 -6.54
C ALA A 604 -17.12 2.59 -7.02
N SER A 605 -17.06 3.62 -6.17
CA SER A 605 -16.35 4.85 -6.48
C SER A 605 -14.85 4.63 -6.68
N MET A 606 -14.22 3.74 -5.89
CA MET A 606 -12.80 3.44 -6.03
C MET A 606 -12.51 2.65 -7.31
N LEU A 607 -13.31 1.62 -7.59
CA LEU A 607 -13.22 0.86 -8.84
C LEU A 607 -13.38 1.78 -10.05
N TYR A 608 -14.40 2.66 -10.04
CA TYR A 608 -14.61 3.64 -11.10
C TYR A 608 -13.36 4.49 -11.34
N ARG A 609 -12.85 5.19 -10.32
CA ARG A 609 -11.69 6.08 -10.48
C ARG A 609 -10.47 5.35 -11.05
N MET A 610 -10.20 4.14 -10.57
CA MET A 610 -9.03 3.37 -11.01
C MET A 610 -9.15 2.89 -12.45
N VAL A 611 -10.33 2.43 -12.81
CA VAL A 611 -10.66 1.95 -14.16
C VAL A 611 -10.62 3.12 -15.14
N HIS A 612 -11.12 4.30 -14.76
CA HIS A 612 -11.00 5.52 -15.56
C HIS A 612 -9.56 6.00 -15.81
N MET A 613 -8.59 5.60 -14.99
CA MET A 613 -7.17 5.91 -15.23
C MET A 613 -6.53 4.96 -16.26
N SER A 614 -7.01 3.71 -16.36
CA SER A 614 -6.38 2.67 -17.17
C SER A 614 -7.22 2.18 -18.34
N ASP A 615 -8.43 1.75 -18.11
CA ASP A 615 -9.34 1.18 -19.11
C ASP A 615 -10.76 1.57 -18.72
N ALA A 616 -11.33 2.62 -19.31
CA ALA A 616 -12.62 3.16 -18.86
C ALA A 616 -13.79 2.18 -19.10
N HIS A 617 -13.57 1.10 -19.87
CA HIS A 617 -14.60 0.19 -20.35
C HIS A 617 -14.20 -1.29 -20.29
N PRO A 618 -13.90 -1.85 -19.10
CA PRO A 618 -13.55 -3.27 -18.98
C PRO A 618 -14.74 -4.14 -19.37
N GLN A 619 -14.55 -5.06 -20.33
CA GLN A 619 -15.63 -5.90 -20.87
C GLN A 619 -15.79 -7.23 -20.14
N SER A 620 -14.91 -7.53 -19.18
CA SER A 620 -14.95 -8.77 -18.39
C SER A 620 -14.37 -8.56 -16.99
N PRO A 621 -14.68 -9.44 -16.02
CA PRO A 621 -14.07 -9.40 -14.69
C PRO A 621 -12.53 -9.46 -14.72
N THR A 622 -11.94 -10.24 -15.63
CA THR A 622 -10.48 -10.31 -15.78
C THR A 622 -9.90 -8.99 -16.29
N GLU A 623 -10.58 -8.31 -17.22
CA GLU A 623 -10.17 -6.98 -17.67
C GLU A 623 -10.26 -5.95 -16.53
N LEU A 624 -11.31 -6.03 -15.71
CA LEU A 624 -11.47 -5.19 -14.53
C LEU A 624 -10.31 -5.40 -13.52
N VAL A 625 -9.98 -6.65 -13.21
CA VAL A 625 -8.84 -6.97 -12.32
C VAL A 625 -7.55 -6.36 -12.86
N ARG A 626 -7.25 -6.57 -14.15
CA ARG A 626 -6.04 -6.03 -14.80
C ARG A 626 -5.99 -4.52 -14.77
N ALA A 627 -7.09 -3.85 -15.10
CA ALA A 627 -7.17 -2.39 -15.08
C ALA A 627 -6.85 -1.83 -13.69
N THR A 628 -7.42 -2.41 -12.63
CA THR A 628 -7.14 -1.96 -11.25
C THR A 628 -5.72 -2.26 -10.81
N GLN A 629 -5.18 -3.45 -11.10
CA GLN A 629 -3.80 -3.81 -10.74
C GLN A 629 -2.76 -2.96 -11.47
N TYR A 630 -3.00 -2.65 -12.75
CA TYR A 630 -2.12 -1.80 -13.53
C TYR A 630 -2.12 -0.36 -12.99
N THR A 631 -3.30 0.21 -12.70
CA THR A 631 -3.40 1.54 -12.08
C THR A 631 -2.66 1.58 -10.74
N HIS A 632 -2.85 0.57 -9.90
CA HIS A 632 -2.13 0.45 -8.63
C HIS A 632 -0.61 0.39 -8.83
N GLY A 633 -0.12 -0.44 -9.74
CA GLY A 633 1.30 -0.53 -10.03
C GLY A 633 1.90 0.75 -10.61
N PHE A 634 1.16 1.47 -11.45
CA PHE A 634 1.58 2.78 -11.96
C PHE A 634 1.74 3.80 -10.83
N ILE A 635 0.80 3.86 -9.89
CA ILE A 635 0.86 4.75 -8.71
C ILE A 635 2.10 4.44 -7.88
N LEU A 636 2.29 3.18 -7.50
CA LEU A 636 3.45 2.75 -6.70
C LEU A 636 4.78 3.08 -7.38
N GLN A 637 4.88 2.77 -8.68
CA GLN A 637 6.10 3.00 -9.44
C GLN A 637 6.42 4.49 -9.56
N TYR A 638 5.42 5.31 -9.87
CA TYR A 638 5.57 6.75 -9.98
C TYR A 638 5.99 7.38 -8.64
N ALA A 639 5.34 6.98 -7.54
CA ALA A 639 5.65 7.45 -6.20
C ALA A 639 7.10 7.09 -5.80
N ALA A 640 7.45 5.80 -5.88
CA ALA A 640 8.77 5.31 -5.51
C ALA A 640 9.90 5.98 -6.34
N GLU A 641 9.71 6.13 -7.65
CA GLU A 641 10.67 6.86 -8.49
C GLU A 641 10.78 8.34 -8.11
N SER A 642 9.66 8.98 -7.81
CA SER A 642 9.63 10.39 -7.41
C SER A 642 10.36 10.65 -6.10
N PHE A 643 10.19 9.77 -5.13
CA PHE A 643 10.88 9.89 -3.85
C PHE A 643 12.37 9.52 -3.95
N ARG A 644 12.72 8.49 -4.71
CA ARG A 644 14.14 8.08 -4.88
C ARG A 644 14.98 9.12 -5.63
N ARG A 645 14.38 9.94 -6.50
CA ARG A 645 15.07 11.11 -7.08
C ARG A 645 15.50 12.14 -6.03
N LYS A 646 14.89 12.13 -4.85
CA LYS A 646 15.17 13.01 -3.71
C LYS A 646 15.87 12.29 -2.56
N LYS A 647 16.41 11.10 -2.84
CA LYS A 647 17.19 10.32 -1.87
C LYS A 647 18.28 11.19 -1.24
N TYR A 648 18.35 11.13 0.09
CA TYR A 648 19.22 11.89 0.99
C TYR A 648 19.03 13.42 1.03
N ALA A 649 18.08 13.96 0.26
CA ALA A 649 17.76 15.38 0.25
C ALA A 649 16.37 15.65 -0.40
N PRO A 650 15.28 15.80 0.38
CA PRO A 650 15.19 15.63 1.83
C PRO A 650 14.85 14.19 2.28
N ILE A 651 14.56 13.26 1.37
CA ILE A 651 13.97 11.96 1.72
C ILE A 651 15.07 10.94 2.08
N MET A 652 15.02 10.36 3.28
CA MET A 652 15.99 9.37 3.79
C MET A 652 15.52 7.91 3.65
N GLY A 653 14.23 7.71 3.40
CA GLY A 653 13.67 6.40 3.10
C GLY A 653 12.19 6.47 2.74
N ILE A 654 11.71 5.35 2.19
CA ILE A 654 10.34 5.20 1.71
C ILE A 654 9.80 3.82 2.10
N ARG A 655 8.51 3.76 2.43
CA ARG A 655 7.82 2.49 2.69
C ARG A 655 6.46 2.47 2.00
N SER A 656 6.23 1.43 1.20
CA SER A 656 4.94 1.19 0.55
C SER A 656 3.95 0.54 1.53
N TRP A 657 2.66 0.83 1.36
CA TRP A 657 1.60 0.12 2.06
C TRP A 657 0.72 -0.63 1.04
N ASP A 658 0.56 -1.95 1.14
CA ASP A 658 1.26 -2.92 2.00
C ASP A 658 1.73 -4.12 1.16
N PHE A 659 2.42 -5.06 1.78
CA PHE A 659 3.07 -6.14 1.02
C PHE A 659 2.12 -7.30 0.67
N LEU A 660 1.39 -7.83 1.66
CA LEU A 660 0.56 -9.03 1.55
C LEU A 660 -0.91 -8.75 1.89
N GLU A 661 -1.82 -9.51 1.28
CA GLU A 661 -3.23 -9.52 1.67
C GLU A 661 -3.55 -10.63 2.69
N LEU A 662 -4.27 -10.30 3.76
CA LEU A 662 -4.77 -11.29 4.75
C LEU A 662 -5.97 -12.08 4.27
N ALA A 663 -6.79 -11.43 3.44
CA ALA A 663 -7.99 -11.98 2.87
C ALA A 663 -8.15 -11.45 1.45
N PRO A 664 -8.70 -12.28 0.56
CA PRO A 664 -8.94 -11.88 -0.81
C PRO A 664 -9.92 -10.71 -0.94
N GLY A 665 -9.70 -9.85 -1.94
CA GLY A 665 -10.56 -8.69 -2.19
C GLY A 665 -9.87 -7.58 -2.98
N PHE A 666 -10.28 -6.34 -2.71
CA PHE A 666 -9.73 -5.11 -3.25
C PHE A 666 -8.94 -4.44 -2.13
N ARG A 667 -7.59 -4.56 -2.18
CA ARG A 667 -6.66 -4.24 -1.09
C ARG A 667 -5.39 -3.56 -1.60
N PHE A 668 -4.56 -3.10 -0.65
CA PHE A 668 -3.26 -2.48 -0.91
C PHE A 668 -2.15 -3.45 -1.30
N GLY A 669 -2.22 -4.71 -0.88
CA GLY A 669 -1.16 -5.70 -1.09
C GLY A 669 -0.65 -5.78 -2.52
N VAL A 670 0.67 -5.71 -2.73
CA VAL A 670 1.30 -6.00 -4.04
C VAL A 670 1.37 -7.49 -4.34
N VAL A 671 1.20 -8.34 -3.33
CA VAL A 671 1.06 -9.80 -3.43
C VAL A 671 -0.31 -10.18 -2.86
N ASP A 672 -1.09 -10.92 -3.62
CA ASP A 672 -2.45 -11.29 -3.20
C ASP A 672 -2.48 -12.38 -2.11
N TYR A 673 -3.68 -12.70 -1.62
CA TYR A 673 -3.88 -13.70 -0.58
C TYR A 673 -3.24 -15.08 -0.90
N ASP A 674 -3.34 -15.52 -2.15
CA ASP A 674 -2.79 -16.80 -2.64
C ASP A 674 -1.29 -16.71 -2.97
N ARG A 675 -0.67 -15.56 -2.65
CA ARG A 675 0.73 -15.19 -2.91
C ARG A 675 1.10 -15.12 -4.37
N VAL A 676 0.14 -14.69 -5.19
CA VAL A 676 0.37 -14.31 -6.57
C VAL A 676 0.80 -12.85 -6.59
N PRO A 677 2.03 -12.53 -7.03
CA PRO A 677 2.43 -11.15 -7.27
C PRO A 677 1.51 -10.48 -8.30
N LYS A 678 0.99 -9.29 -7.96
CA LYS A 678 0.18 -8.45 -8.86
C LYS A 678 1.09 -7.63 -9.78
N ALA A 679 0.51 -6.95 -10.77
CA ALA A 679 1.27 -6.00 -11.61
C ALA A 679 2.05 -4.95 -10.77
N GLY A 680 1.49 -4.51 -9.63
CA GLY A 680 2.14 -3.59 -8.71
C GLY A 680 3.46 -4.11 -8.11
N TYR A 681 3.60 -5.41 -7.91
CA TYR A 681 4.85 -6.02 -7.44
C TYR A 681 5.99 -5.77 -8.44
N TYR A 682 5.76 -6.03 -9.72
CA TYR A 682 6.80 -5.91 -10.75
C TYR A 682 7.11 -4.45 -11.08
N MET A 683 6.10 -3.59 -11.10
CA MET A 683 6.30 -2.16 -11.31
C MET A 683 7.09 -1.53 -10.15
N LEU A 684 6.77 -1.88 -8.89
CA LEU A 684 7.54 -1.46 -7.72
C LEU A 684 8.97 -2.02 -7.74
N LYS A 685 9.14 -3.31 -8.09
CA LYS A 685 10.46 -3.93 -8.28
C LYS A 685 11.36 -3.12 -9.22
N HIS A 686 10.83 -2.67 -10.36
CA HIS A 686 11.57 -1.82 -11.30
C HIS A 686 11.89 -0.45 -10.70
N ALA A 687 10.93 0.21 -10.05
CA ALA A 687 11.14 1.51 -9.41
C ALA A 687 12.18 1.46 -8.27
N GLN A 688 12.32 0.34 -7.59
CA GLN A 688 13.24 0.17 -6.46
C GLN A 688 14.54 -0.53 -6.82
N ALA A 689 14.78 -0.82 -8.10
CA ALA A 689 16.01 -1.46 -8.55
C ALA A 689 17.25 -0.70 -8.05
N PRO A 690 18.30 -1.39 -7.58
CA PRO A 690 19.51 -0.75 -7.04
C PRO A 690 20.16 0.23 -8.01
N ALA A 691 20.04 0.01 -9.32
CA ALA A 691 20.41 0.98 -10.33
C ALA A 691 19.24 1.14 -11.31
N ALA A 692 18.82 2.38 -11.58
CA ALA A 692 17.65 2.65 -12.40
C ALA A 692 17.78 3.98 -13.16
N ILE A 693 17.09 4.07 -14.29
CA ILE A 693 16.86 5.32 -15.01
C ILE A 693 15.42 5.76 -14.70
N SER A 694 15.22 7.03 -14.37
CA SER A 694 13.89 7.57 -14.07
C SER A 694 13.61 8.84 -14.89
N PHE A 695 12.46 8.86 -15.56
CA PHE A 695 11.92 10.07 -16.18
C PHE A 695 11.11 10.86 -15.17
N ALA A 696 11.41 12.14 -15.00
CA ALA A 696 10.74 13.01 -14.04
C ALA A 696 9.60 13.79 -14.69
N LEU A 697 8.47 13.13 -14.93
CA LEU A 697 7.24 13.79 -15.37
C LEU A 697 6.47 14.28 -14.14
N ARG A 698 6.29 15.60 -13.99
CA ARG A 698 5.54 16.16 -12.85
C ARG A 698 4.03 15.87 -12.94
N ASP A 699 3.51 15.74 -14.15
CA ASP A 699 2.10 15.49 -14.43
C ASP A 699 1.97 14.17 -15.24
N ALA A 700 1.84 13.04 -14.53
CA ALA A 700 2.15 11.72 -15.10
C ALA A 700 1.08 11.13 -16.05
N LEU A 701 -0.13 11.68 -16.08
CA LEU A 701 -1.26 11.20 -16.88
C LEU A 701 -1.84 12.27 -17.83
N GLU A 702 -1.23 13.45 -17.92
CA GLU A 702 -1.76 14.48 -18.81
C GLU A 702 -1.49 14.14 -20.28
N SER A 703 -2.53 14.16 -21.10
CA SER A 703 -2.42 14.11 -22.55
C SER A 703 -1.68 15.35 -23.03
N HIS A 704 -0.48 15.15 -23.55
CA HIS A 704 0.31 16.22 -24.11
C HIS A 704 -0.24 16.66 -25.46
N LEU A 705 -0.29 17.96 -25.68
CA LEU A 705 -0.75 18.53 -26.93
C LEU A 705 0.29 18.31 -28.04
N GLY A 706 -0.13 17.75 -29.17
CA GLY A 706 0.72 17.58 -30.33
C GLY A 706 1.23 18.91 -30.88
N GLY A 707 2.52 18.99 -31.18
CA GLY A 707 3.20 20.23 -31.57
C GLY A 707 3.62 21.13 -30.41
N SER A 708 3.35 20.74 -29.16
CA SER A 708 3.91 21.42 -27.98
C SER A 708 5.34 20.95 -27.69
N HIS A 709 6.09 21.77 -26.95
CA HIS A 709 7.41 21.44 -26.47
C HIS A 709 7.32 20.73 -25.10
N LEU A 710 7.96 19.58 -24.97
CA LEU A 710 8.06 18.81 -23.74
C LEU A 710 9.53 18.70 -23.32
N SER A 711 9.82 19.03 -22.07
CA SER A 711 11.15 18.87 -21.46
C SER A 711 11.07 17.82 -20.36
N VAL A 712 11.75 16.69 -20.53
CA VAL A 712 11.70 15.56 -19.60
C VAL A 712 13.04 15.39 -18.88
N PRO A 713 13.15 15.71 -17.58
CA PRO A 713 14.37 15.46 -16.83
C PRO A 713 14.65 13.95 -16.72
N VAL A 714 15.87 13.55 -17.05
CA VAL A 714 16.33 12.15 -17.04
C VAL A 714 17.31 11.94 -15.89
N TRP A 715 16.94 11.09 -14.94
CA TRP A 715 17.72 10.81 -13.74
C TRP A 715 18.37 9.43 -13.80
N LEU A 716 19.56 9.33 -13.22
CA LEU A 716 20.24 8.08 -12.92
C LEU A 716 20.26 7.88 -11.41
N LEU A 717 19.65 6.79 -10.95
CA LEU A 717 19.58 6.37 -9.55
C LEU A 717 20.59 5.23 -9.32
N ASN A 718 21.39 5.32 -8.25
CA ASN A 718 22.41 4.34 -7.94
C ASN A 718 22.53 4.11 -6.44
N ASP A 719 22.08 2.95 -5.98
CA ASP A 719 22.19 2.47 -4.60
C ASP A 719 23.29 1.41 -4.47
N THR A 720 24.16 1.26 -5.49
CA THR A 720 25.22 0.26 -5.49
C THR A 720 26.55 0.84 -4.99
N ASP A 721 27.45 -0.05 -4.55
CA ASP A 721 28.84 0.28 -4.18
C ASP A 721 29.74 0.61 -5.39
N ASN A 722 29.21 0.66 -6.62
CA ASN A 722 29.98 1.00 -7.82
C ASN A 722 29.44 2.25 -8.50
N ALA A 723 30.34 3.15 -8.92
CA ALA A 723 29.94 4.27 -9.76
C ALA A 723 29.42 3.76 -11.11
N LEU A 724 28.41 4.44 -11.66
CA LEU A 724 27.87 4.12 -12.99
C LEU A 724 28.32 5.18 -13.98
N SER A 725 28.76 4.76 -15.16
CA SER A 725 29.10 5.67 -16.24
C SER A 725 28.86 5.03 -17.61
N GLY A 726 28.51 5.83 -18.62
CA GLY A 726 28.40 5.38 -20.00
C GLY A 726 27.57 6.30 -20.89
N ALA A 727 27.45 5.91 -22.15
CA ALA A 727 26.59 6.58 -23.13
C ALA A 727 25.15 6.09 -22.95
N MET A 728 24.28 6.93 -22.39
CA MET A 728 22.86 6.66 -22.25
C MET A 728 22.12 7.12 -23.50
N HIS A 729 21.37 6.23 -24.13
CA HIS A 729 20.51 6.54 -25.26
C HIS A 729 19.12 6.87 -24.75
N VAL A 730 18.63 8.09 -25.03
CA VAL A 730 17.28 8.53 -24.67
C VAL A 730 16.50 8.81 -25.94
N ARG A 731 15.31 8.22 -26.07
CA ARG A 731 14.55 8.15 -27.31
C ARG A 731 13.09 8.49 -27.06
N LEU A 732 12.46 9.08 -28.08
CA LEU A 732 11.02 9.05 -28.27
C LEU A 732 10.72 8.08 -29.41
N LEU A 733 9.90 7.06 -29.15
CA LEU A 733 9.50 6.07 -30.14
C LEU A 733 8.03 6.27 -30.54
N SER A 734 7.73 6.05 -31.82
CA SER A 734 6.37 6.06 -32.37
C SER A 734 5.56 4.85 -31.87
N PRO A 735 4.24 4.82 -32.08
CA PRO A 735 3.42 3.64 -31.77
C PRO A 735 3.93 2.34 -32.44
N GLU A 736 4.57 2.45 -33.60
CA GLU A 736 5.17 1.33 -34.34
C GLU A 736 6.60 0.98 -33.88
N GLY A 737 7.09 1.60 -32.80
CA GLY A 737 8.44 1.39 -32.27
C GLY A 737 9.55 2.08 -33.08
N ARG A 738 9.23 3.02 -33.97
CA ARG A 738 10.24 3.75 -34.76
C ARG A 738 10.79 4.93 -33.97
N ILE A 739 12.08 5.20 -34.08
CA ILE A 739 12.70 6.36 -33.44
C ILE A 739 12.17 7.65 -34.08
N VAL A 740 11.49 8.47 -33.28
CA VAL A 740 11.06 9.84 -33.63
C VAL A 740 12.19 10.81 -33.33
N LYS A 741 12.83 10.65 -32.17
CA LYS A 741 13.99 11.43 -31.73
C LYS A 741 14.88 10.54 -30.87
N GLU A 742 16.19 10.72 -30.98
CA GLU A 742 17.18 10.10 -30.11
C GLU A 742 18.26 11.11 -29.74
N VAL A 743 18.69 11.06 -28.49
CA VAL A 743 19.84 11.80 -27.97
C VAL A 743 20.71 10.83 -27.19
N THR A 744 22.03 10.93 -27.35
CA THR A 744 22.99 10.20 -26.51
C THR A 744 23.54 11.16 -25.45
N LEU A 745 23.35 10.80 -24.18
CA LEU A 745 23.80 11.56 -23.01
C LEU A 745 25.01 10.86 -22.39
N ASN A 746 26.02 11.63 -21.97
CA ASN A 746 27.08 11.10 -21.11
C ASN A 746 26.55 11.00 -19.68
N ALA A 747 26.12 9.81 -19.28
CA ALA A 747 25.54 9.57 -17.96
C ALA A 747 26.63 9.12 -16.99
N GLN A 748 26.72 9.79 -15.83
CA GLN A 748 27.65 9.44 -14.77
C GLN A 748 27.01 9.70 -13.41
N THR A 749 27.19 8.78 -12.46
CA THR A 749 26.82 8.97 -11.06
C THR A 749 27.76 8.19 -10.13
N GLN A 750 27.95 8.69 -8.92
CA GLN A 750 28.77 8.03 -7.89
C GLN A 750 28.01 6.88 -7.23
N THR A 751 28.69 6.11 -6.40
CA THR A 751 28.08 5.10 -5.53
C THR A 751 27.02 5.74 -4.62
N ASP A 752 25.92 5.06 -4.36
CA ASP A 752 24.91 5.48 -3.38
C ASP A 752 24.36 6.93 -3.56
N THR A 753 24.07 7.33 -4.80
CA THR A 753 23.59 8.68 -5.15
C THR A 753 22.47 8.68 -6.18
N ASN A 754 21.80 9.84 -6.33
CA ASN A 754 20.92 10.15 -7.45
C ASN A 754 21.50 11.35 -8.23
N ARG A 755 21.27 11.39 -9.55
CA ARG A 755 21.79 12.46 -10.41
C ARG A 755 20.82 12.78 -11.55
N LEU A 756 20.44 14.04 -11.69
CA LEU A 756 19.88 14.57 -12.94
C LEU A 756 20.99 14.60 -13.99
N ILE A 757 20.83 13.83 -15.07
CA ILE A 757 21.80 13.74 -16.16
C ILE A 757 21.61 14.90 -17.14
N ALA A 758 20.39 15.05 -17.66
CA ALA A 758 19.99 16.14 -18.56
C ALA A 758 18.47 16.22 -18.66
N ASN A 759 17.97 17.29 -19.29
CA ASN A 759 16.61 17.32 -19.80
C ASN A 759 16.59 16.78 -21.23
N PHE A 760 15.62 15.92 -21.53
CA PHE A 760 15.31 15.48 -22.88
C PHE A 760 14.20 16.38 -23.43
N ASP A 761 14.61 17.41 -24.15
CA ASP A 761 13.73 18.40 -24.79
C ASP A 761 13.22 17.85 -26.14
N ILE A 762 11.91 17.92 -26.41
CA ILE A 762 11.28 17.35 -27.60
C ILE A 762 10.11 18.22 -28.05
N ASP A 763 10.01 18.49 -29.35
CA ASP A 763 8.77 18.99 -29.94
C ASP A 763 7.90 17.79 -30.31
N LEU A 764 6.75 17.67 -29.67
CA LEU A 764 5.89 16.51 -29.84
C LEU A 764 5.29 16.45 -31.25
N PRO A 765 5.17 15.26 -31.85
CA PRO A 765 4.46 15.11 -33.12
C PRO A 765 3.04 15.66 -33.04
N ARG A 766 2.55 16.26 -34.12
CA ARG A 766 1.15 16.72 -34.19
C ARG A 766 0.14 15.59 -34.34
N THR A 767 0.60 14.39 -34.67
CA THR A 767 -0.23 13.19 -34.83
C THR A 767 -0.53 12.59 -33.46
N GLY A 768 -1.81 12.30 -33.21
CA GLY A 768 -2.24 11.70 -31.95
C GLY A 768 -1.86 10.23 -31.86
N GLY A 769 -1.64 9.75 -30.63
CA GLY A 769 -1.32 8.36 -30.35
C GLY A 769 -0.52 8.18 -29.06
N VAL A 770 -0.15 6.94 -28.76
CA VAL A 770 0.71 6.62 -27.62
C VAL A 770 2.15 6.45 -28.11
N TYR A 771 3.00 7.38 -27.69
CA TYR A 771 4.43 7.36 -27.94
C TYR A 771 5.16 6.78 -26.72
N TRP A 772 6.42 6.39 -26.88
CA TRP A 772 7.20 5.83 -25.79
C TRP A 772 8.46 6.65 -25.53
N LEU A 773 8.58 7.17 -24.32
CA LEU A 773 9.86 7.60 -23.79
C LEU A 773 10.66 6.35 -23.42
N ASP A 774 11.85 6.21 -23.98
CA ASP A 774 12.70 5.03 -23.82
C ASP A 774 14.11 5.51 -23.46
N ALA A 775 14.71 4.93 -22.44
CA ALA A 775 16.10 5.21 -22.10
C ALA A 775 16.87 3.93 -21.77
N GLU A 776 18.07 3.83 -22.30
CA GLU A 776 18.95 2.67 -22.16
C GLU A 776 20.37 3.11 -21.84
N LEU A 777 20.97 2.52 -20.82
CA LEU A 777 22.40 2.62 -20.51
C LEU A 777 23.03 1.22 -20.64
N PRO A 778 23.75 0.94 -21.74
CA PRO A 778 24.47 -0.32 -21.91
C PRO A 778 25.54 -0.52 -20.82
N ARG A 779 25.75 -1.78 -20.40
CA ARG A 779 26.80 -2.15 -19.43
C ARG A 779 27.54 -3.40 -19.93
N THR A 780 28.87 -3.35 -19.94
CA THR A 780 29.72 -4.36 -20.63
C THR A 780 29.71 -5.74 -19.97
N ASP A 781 29.39 -5.84 -18.68
CA ASP A 781 29.38 -7.10 -17.90
C ASP A 781 28.14 -7.24 -16.99
N GLN A 782 27.10 -6.44 -17.24
CA GLN A 782 25.87 -6.41 -16.45
C GLN A 782 24.67 -6.21 -17.37
N VAL A 783 23.47 -6.55 -16.91
CA VAL A 783 22.24 -6.28 -17.67
C VAL A 783 22.14 -4.77 -17.96
N PRO A 784 21.85 -4.31 -19.19
CA PRO A 784 21.65 -2.89 -19.46
C PRO A 784 20.63 -2.28 -18.51
N LEU A 785 20.83 -1.02 -18.09
CA LEU A 785 19.75 -0.30 -17.42
C LEU A 785 18.80 0.20 -18.47
N HIS A 786 17.52 -0.05 -18.29
CA HIS A 786 16.49 0.30 -19.26
C HIS A 786 15.24 0.78 -18.54
N THR A 787 14.60 1.80 -19.08
CA THR A 787 13.28 2.27 -18.62
C THR A 787 12.46 2.73 -19.82
N ARG A 788 11.15 2.51 -19.75
CA ARG A 788 10.22 2.92 -20.79
C ARG A 788 8.92 3.43 -20.19
N ARG A 789 8.39 4.53 -20.72
CA ARG A 789 7.13 5.16 -20.30
C ARG A 789 6.27 5.52 -21.50
N PRO A 790 5.00 5.08 -21.54
CA PRO A 790 4.09 5.60 -22.55
C PRO A 790 3.76 7.06 -22.24
N ILE A 791 3.69 7.88 -23.28
CA ILE A 791 3.13 9.23 -23.22
C ILE A 791 2.01 9.34 -24.24
N LYS A 792 0.90 9.94 -23.82
CA LYS A 792 -0.24 10.19 -24.67
C LYS A 792 -0.09 11.54 -25.34
N VAL A 793 -0.11 11.53 -26.67
CA VAL A 793 -0.13 12.76 -27.48
C VAL A 793 -1.51 12.86 -28.14
N VAL A 794 -2.14 14.03 -28.03
CA VAL A 794 -3.42 14.32 -28.68
C VAL A 794 -3.25 15.36 -29.77
N GLU A 795 -3.96 15.19 -30.89
CA GLU A 795 -3.91 16.17 -31.97
C GLU A 795 -4.39 17.54 -31.46
N PRO A 796 -3.80 18.68 -31.89
CA PRO A 796 -4.35 19.98 -31.57
C PRO A 796 -5.65 20.23 -32.34
N LEU A 797 -6.62 20.91 -31.72
CA LEU A 797 -7.88 21.26 -32.40
C LEU A 797 -7.62 22.25 -33.55
N PHE A 798 -6.64 23.14 -33.36
CA PHE A 798 -6.33 24.24 -34.26
C PHE A 798 -4.98 24.03 -34.97
N THR A 799 -4.91 24.44 -36.25
CA THR A 799 -3.63 24.41 -36.99
C THR A 799 -2.63 25.42 -36.42
N HIS A 800 -3.12 26.60 -36.03
CA HIS A 800 -2.40 27.66 -35.34
C HIS A 800 -3.10 27.96 -34.02
N ALA A 801 -2.34 28.27 -32.97
CA ALA A 801 -2.91 28.53 -31.64
C ALA A 801 -3.69 29.86 -31.63
N PRO A 802 -5.04 29.84 -31.51
CA PRO A 802 -5.80 31.08 -31.44
C PRO A 802 -5.51 31.81 -30.14
N ARG A 803 -5.41 33.14 -30.21
CA ARG A 803 -5.18 34.01 -29.06
C ARG A 803 -6.51 34.45 -28.49
N VAL A 804 -6.83 33.99 -27.29
CA VAL A 804 -8.14 34.20 -26.65
C VAL A 804 -7.95 35.11 -25.44
N LEU A 805 -8.65 36.25 -25.42
CA LEU A 805 -8.83 37.05 -24.23
C LEU A 805 -10.10 36.61 -23.51
N LEU A 806 -9.96 35.95 -22.37
CA LEU A 806 -11.07 35.47 -21.54
C LEU A 806 -11.25 36.39 -20.34
N ILE A 807 -12.43 36.98 -20.20
CA ILE A 807 -12.79 37.85 -19.07
C ILE A 807 -13.92 37.20 -18.29
N GLY A 808 -13.76 37.03 -16.98
CA GLY A 808 -14.74 36.32 -16.16
C GLY A 808 -14.26 36.05 -14.74
N GLU A 809 -15.20 35.83 -13.83
CA GLU A 809 -14.90 35.41 -12.46
C GLU A 809 -14.05 34.13 -12.47
N ARG A 810 -13.03 34.07 -11.61
CA ARG A 810 -12.01 33.01 -11.61
C ARG A 810 -12.61 31.60 -11.62
N VAL A 811 -13.68 31.38 -10.84
CA VAL A 811 -14.35 30.07 -10.70
C VAL A 811 -15.08 29.59 -11.97
N TYR A 812 -15.24 30.44 -12.98
CA TYR A 812 -15.78 30.08 -14.30
C TYR A 812 -14.74 30.23 -15.42
N SER A 813 -13.92 31.28 -15.35
CA SER A 813 -12.93 31.57 -16.39
C SER A 813 -11.74 30.60 -16.35
N GLN A 814 -11.31 30.15 -15.16
CA GLN A 814 -10.17 29.25 -15.06
C GLN A 814 -10.42 27.87 -15.69
N PRO A 815 -11.55 27.18 -15.46
CA PRO A 815 -11.86 25.91 -16.13
C PRO A 815 -11.95 26.04 -17.66
N ILE A 816 -12.55 27.13 -18.16
CA ILE A 816 -12.60 27.42 -19.59
C ILE A 816 -11.18 27.63 -20.12
N ALA A 817 -10.34 28.39 -19.44
CA ALA A 817 -8.95 28.62 -19.85
C ALA A 817 -8.15 27.32 -19.90
N THR A 818 -8.27 26.45 -18.90
CA THR A 818 -7.65 25.12 -18.86
C THR A 818 -8.05 24.29 -20.08
N MET A 819 -9.35 24.21 -20.38
CA MET A 819 -9.87 23.46 -21.52
C MET A 819 -9.38 24.03 -22.87
N LEU A 820 -9.43 25.35 -23.04
CA LEU A 820 -8.96 26.00 -24.27
C LEU A 820 -7.46 25.82 -24.49
N THR A 821 -6.65 25.93 -23.44
CA THR A 821 -5.21 25.71 -23.48
C THR A 821 -4.91 24.26 -23.88
N GLY A 822 -5.63 23.30 -23.29
CA GLY A 822 -5.55 21.87 -23.66
C GLY A 822 -5.98 21.58 -25.10
N MET A 823 -6.76 22.44 -25.75
CA MET A 823 -7.10 22.32 -27.18
C MET A 823 -6.10 23.00 -28.12
N GLY A 824 -5.11 23.70 -27.55
CA GLY A 824 -4.07 24.41 -28.28
C GLY A 824 -4.33 25.89 -28.51
N ALA A 825 -5.16 26.54 -27.68
CA ALA A 825 -5.30 28.00 -27.67
C ALA A 825 -4.30 28.67 -26.73
N ASN A 826 -3.91 29.90 -27.05
CA ASN A 826 -3.16 30.79 -26.15
C ASN A 826 -4.16 31.68 -25.40
N VAL A 827 -4.38 31.42 -24.12
CA VAL A 827 -5.44 32.09 -23.34
C VAL A 827 -4.84 33.13 -22.39
N THR A 828 -5.36 34.36 -22.44
CA THR A 828 -5.13 35.39 -21.42
C THR A 828 -6.39 35.53 -20.59
N VAL A 829 -6.30 35.31 -19.27
CA VAL A 829 -7.44 35.40 -18.35
C VAL A 829 -7.39 36.74 -17.61
N LEU A 830 -8.50 37.48 -17.62
CA LEU A 830 -8.73 38.65 -16.77
C LEU A 830 -9.92 38.38 -15.86
N ASP A 831 -9.63 38.14 -14.59
CA ASP A 831 -10.60 37.86 -13.54
C ASP A 831 -10.84 39.08 -12.63
N GLU A 832 -11.53 38.86 -11.51
CA GLU A 832 -11.83 39.89 -10.52
C GLU A 832 -10.62 40.55 -9.86
N ASP A 833 -9.45 39.90 -9.87
CA ASP A 833 -8.20 40.48 -9.40
C ASP A 833 -7.52 41.36 -10.49
N SER A 834 -8.01 41.27 -11.72
CA SER A 834 -7.44 41.90 -12.92
C SER A 834 -8.16 43.19 -13.35
N LEU A 835 -9.01 43.77 -12.51
CA LEU A 835 -9.83 44.96 -12.81
C LEU A 835 -9.05 46.14 -13.41
N LYS A 836 -7.84 46.41 -12.92
CA LYS A 836 -6.98 47.49 -13.45
C LYS A 836 -6.50 47.23 -14.88
N GLN A 837 -6.34 45.96 -15.26
CA GLN A 837 -5.96 45.57 -16.61
C GLN A 837 -7.16 45.67 -17.55
N ILE A 838 -8.34 45.25 -17.08
CA ILE A 838 -9.62 45.39 -17.81
C ILE A 838 -9.88 46.87 -18.14
N ALA A 839 -9.65 47.78 -17.20
CA ALA A 839 -9.82 49.23 -17.40
C ALA A 839 -8.88 49.85 -18.46
N ARG A 840 -7.85 49.12 -18.92
CA ARG A 840 -6.90 49.57 -19.95
C ARG A 840 -7.23 49.08 -21.35
N LEU A 841 -8.29 48.28 -21.51
CA LEU A 841 -8.71 47.72 -22.80
C LEU A 841 -9.53 48.73 -23.62
N THR A 842 -8.98 49.93 -23.84
CA THR A 842 -9.66 51.06 -24.49
C THR A 842 -9.25 51.25 -25.96
N ASP A 843 -8.30 50.46 -26.47
CA ASP A 843 -7.83 50.53 -27.86
C ASP A 843 -8.35 49.33 -28.70
N PRO A 844 -9.33 49.55 -29.60
CA PRO A 844 -9.91 48.48 -30.42
C PRO A 844 -8.92 47.88 -31.42
N ALA A 845 -7.97 48.67 -31.94
CA ALA A 845 -6.99 48.21 -32.91
C ALA A 845 -5.98 47.29 -32.23
N LYS A 846 -5.55 47.65 -31.01
CA LYS A 846 -4.68 46.81 -30.19
C LYS A 846 -5.36 45.50 -29.78
N LEU A 847 -6.62 45.53 -29.34
CA LEU A 847 -7.38 44.33 -28.99
C LEU A 847 -7.43 43.32 -30.15
N ARG A 848 -7.66 43.80 -31.38
CA ARG A 848 -7.63 42.96 -32.58
C ARG A 848 -6.23 42.50 -32.96
N ALA A 849 -5.22 43.33 -32.74
CA ALA A 849 -3.84 42.98 -33.03
C ALA A 849 -3.35 41.87 -32.09
N ASP A 850 -3.73 41.91 -30.82
CA ASP A 850 -3.25 41.01 -29.76
C ASP A 850 -4.07 39.72 -29.64
N TYR A 851 -5.36 39.75 -30.02
CA TYR A 851 -6.28 38.62 -29.85
C TYR A 851 -7.07 38.30 -31.12
N ASP A 852 -7.44 37.03 -31.25
CA ASP A 852 -8.31 36.53 -32.31
C ASP A 852 -9.76 36.37 -31.81
N VAL A 853 -9.92 36.13 -30.51
CA VAL A 853 -11.23 35.95 -29.85
C VAL A 853 -11.28 36.72 -28.53
N LEU A 854 -12.35 37.46 -28.32
CA LEU A 854 -12.77 37.99 -27.02
C LEU A 854 -13.88 37.09 -26.45
N TRP A 855 -13.62 36.46 -25.31
CA TRP A 855 -14.59 35.62 -24.62
C TRP A 855 -14.98 36.27 -23.29
N LEU A 856 -16.25 36.60 -23.14
CA LEU A 856 -16.81 37.05 -21.86
C LEU A 856 -17.53 35.87 -21.20
N SER A 857 -16.98 35.32 -20.14
CA SER A 857 -17.65 34.29 -19.34
C SER A 857 -18.46 34.93 -18.21
N ARG A 858 -18.98 34.13 -17.28
CA ARG A 858 -19.77 34.66 -16.17
C ARG A 858 -18.91 35.58 -15.31
N TYR A 859 -19.48 36.75 -14.98
CA TYR A 859 -18.89 37.71 -14.06
C TYR A 859 -20.03 38.53 -13.45
N ASP A 860 -20.35 38.29 -12.18
CA ASP A 860 -21.47 38.96 -11.51
C ASP A 860 -21.12 40.44 -11.29
N GLY A 861 -21.71 41.32 -12.10
CA GLY A 861 -21.50 42.77 -12.01
C GLY A 861 -20.52 43.40 -13.01
N LEU A 862 -19.89 42.62 -13.91
CA LEU A 862 -18.97 43.16 -14.93
C LEU A 862 -19.58 44.31 -15.75
N GLY A 863 -20.85 44.19 -16.16
CA GLY A 863 -21.55 45.22 -16.93
C GLY A 863 -21.73 46.57 -16.19
N ARG A 864 -21.64 46.59 -14.84
CA ARG A 864 -21.65 47.82 -14.04
C ARG A 864 -20.23 48.37 -13.78
N LEU A 865 -19.23 47.50 -13.85
CA LEU A 865 -17.83 47.81 -13.56
C LEU A 865 -17.01 48.13 -14.80
N LEU A 866 -17.46 47.71 -15.99
CA LEU A 866 -16.85 48.05 -17.28
C LEU A 866 -17.06 49.52 -17.59
N PRO A 867 -15.98 50.33 -17.69
CA PRO A 867 -16.06 51.69 -18.19
C PRO A 867 -16.68 51.71 -19.60
N SER A 868 -17.46 52.75 -19.91
CA SER A 868 -18.20 52.85 -21.18
C SER A 868 -17.29 52.83 -22.42
N ASP A 869 -16.09 53.39 -22.30
CA ASP A 869 -15.05 53.40 -23.31
C ASP A 869 -14.42 52.02 -23.53
N VAL A 870 -14.24 51.20 -22.48
CA VAL A 870 -13.79 49.81 -22.60
C VAL A 870 -14.81 48.97 -23.35
N GLY A 871 -16.09 49.05 -22.97
CA GLY A 871 -17.16 48.32 -23.66
C GLY A 871 -17.30 48.74 -25.13
N ALA A 872 -17.12 50.03 -25.44
CA ALA A 872 -17.12 50.55 -26.81
C ALA A 872 -15.92 50.05 -27.61
N ALA A 873 -14.71 50.06 -27.03
CA ALA A 873 -13.50 49.54 -27.67
C ALA A 873 -13.62 48.04 -28.00
N MET A 874 -14.15 47.23 -27.07
CA MET A 874 -14.42 45.82 -27.34
C MET A 874 -15.43 45.63 -28.47
N ARG A 875 -16.55 46.37 -28.46
CA ARG A 875 -17.55 46.35 -29.54
C ARG A 875 -16.91 46.71 -30.89
N ASP A 876 -16.11 47.77 -30.93
CA ASP A 876 -15.50 48.27 -32.17
C ASP A 876 -14.43 47.31 -32.69
N ALA A 877 -13.67 46.66 -31.81
CA ALA A 877 -12.75 45.58 -32.18
C ALA A 877 -13.50 44.40 -32.82
N VAL A 878 -14.66 44.00 -32.25
CA VAL A 878 -15.49 42.93 -32.82
C VAL A 878 -16.06 43.34 -34.17
N HIS A 879 -16.60 44.56 -34.29
CA HIS A 879 -17.06 45.09 -35.57
C HIS A 879 -15.97 45.05 -36.65
N ALA A 880 -14.73 45.36 -36.26
CA ALA A 880 -13.60 45.32 -37.17
C ALA A 880 -13.22 43.89 -37.59
N GLY A 881 -13.49 42.87 -36.78
CA GLY A 881 -13.25 41.47 -37.14
C GLY A 881 -12.70 40.57 -36.02
N LEU A 882 -12.55 41.09 -34.79
CA LEU A 882 -12.28 40.24 -33.62
C LEU A 882 -13.49 39.33 -33.38
N ALA A 883 -13.29 38.04 -33.15
CA ALA A 883 -14.40 37.15 -32.81
C ALA A 883 -14.89 37.39 -31.37
N PHE A 884 -16.16 37.09 -31.10
CA PHE A 884 -16.77 37.32 -29.79
C PHE A 884 -17.54 36.09 -29.30
N ILE A 885 -17.28 35.69 -28.06
CA ILE A 885 -18.00 34.61 -27.38
C ILE A 885 -18.57 35.13 -26.06
N HIS A 886 -19.81 34.75 -25.73
CA HIS A 886 -20.35 34.95 -24.39
C HIS A 886 -20.97 33.67 -23.82
N THR A 887 -20.59 33.31 -22.60
CA THR A 887 -21.17 32.18 -21.85
C THR A 887 -21.87 32.67 -20.59
N GLY A 888 -23.11 32.21 -20.41
CA GLY A 888 -24.05 32.72 -19.42
C GLY A 888 -23.98 32.14 -18.01
N GLY A 889 -24.86 32.68 -17.16
CA GLY A 889 -25.05 32.35 -15.75
C GLY A 889 -26.30 33.06 -15.23
N LYS A 890 -26.69 32.80 -13.97
CA LYS A 890 -27.94 33.35 -13.39
C LYS A 890 -28.10 34.86 -13.55
N GLY A 891 -27.03 35.65 -13.66
CA GLY A 891 -27.09 37.10 -13.83
C GLY A 891 -26.61 37.63 -15.18
N SER A 892 -25.95 36.83 -16.04
CA SER A 892 -25.01 37.34 -17.04
C SER A 892 -25.59 38.25 -18.13
N PHE A 893 -26.86 38.06 -18.51
CA PHE A 893 -27.47 38.79 -19.62
C PHE A 893 -28.32 39.99 -19.18
N HIS A 894 -29.28 39.78 -18.28
CA HIS A 894 -30.25 40.80 -17.83
C HIS A 894 -30.44 40.85 -16.29
N GLY A 895 -29.53 40.24 -15.52
CA GLY A 895 -29.36 40.51 -14.10
C GLY A 895 -30.00 39.55 -13.10
N GLY A 896 -30.63 38.47 -13.56
CA GLY A 896 -31.12 37.40 -12.68
C GLY A 896 -32.06 37.85 -11.56
N TRP A 897 -32.09 37.05 -10.49
CA TRP A 897 -32.96 37.27 -9.31
C TRP A 897 -32.51 38.45 -8.43
N SER A 898 -31.25 38.88 -8.52
CA SER A 898 -30.63 39.89 -7.63
C SER A 898 -30.22 41.19 -8.34
N HIS A 899 -30.69 41.44 -9.57
CA HIS A 899 -30.35 42.60 -10.40
C HIS A 899 -28.85 42.73 -10.76
N ALA A 900 -28.01 41.73 -10.51
CA ALA A 900 -26.57 41.78 -10.78
C ALA A 900 -26.19 40.99 -12.04
N ALA A 901 -26.33 41.65 -13.19
CA ALA A 901 -25.41 41.80 -14.35
C ALA A 901 -26.23 42.38 -15.53
N VAL A 902 -25.86 43.56 -16.03
CA VAL A 902 -26.61 44.24 -17.11
C VAL A 902 -25.66 44.49 -18.28
N LEU A 903 -25.39 43.43 -19.06
CA LEU A 903 -24.71 43.60 -20.36
C LEU A 903 -25.55 44.47 -21.30
N GLU A 904 -26.88 44.47 -21.13
CA GLU A 904 -27.84 45.34 -21.82
C GLU A 904 -27.49 46.82 -21.78
N SER A 905 -26.89 47.29 -20.67
CA SER A 905 -26.52 48.69 -20.47
C SER A 905 -25.12 49.03 -20.97
N THR A 906 -24.47 48.12 -21.69
CA THR A 906 -23.14 48.31 -22.26
C THR A 906 -23.19 48.32 -23.79
N ALA A 907 -22.14 48.85 -24.43
CA ALA A 907 -21.99 48.80 -25.88
C ALA A 907 -21.92 47.36 -26.45
N LEU A 908 -21.70 46.36 -25.58
CA LEU A 908 -21.58 44.95 -25.96
C LEU A 908 -22.94 44.28 -26.25
N ALA A 909 -24.06 44.81 -25.74
CA ALA A 909 -25.39 44.28 -26.09
C ALA A 909 -25.64 44.29 -27.60
N ALA A 910 -25.09 45.27 -28.32
CA ALA A 910 -25.19 45.35 -29.78
C ALA A 910 -24.44 44.21 -30.49
N VAL A 911 -23.42 43.63 -29.87
CA VAL A 911 -22.59 42.55 -30.43
C VAL A 911 -23.30 41.19 -30.40
N MET A 912 -24.24 41.00 -29.48
CA MET A 912 -24.89 39.71 -29.24
C MET A 912 -25.82 39.32 -30.42
N PRO A 913 -25.79 38.08 -30.95
CA PRO A 913 -26.76 37.58 -31.93
C PRO A 913 -28.16 37.30 -31.36
N ILE A 914 -28.46 37.81 -30.18
CA ILE A 914 -29.74 37.68 -29.51
C ILE A 914 -30.21 39.04 -28.99
N GLU A 915 -31.51 39.15 -28.77
CA GLU A 915 -32.15 40.21 -28.00
C GLU A 915 -32.43 39.71 -26.60
N LEU A 916 -32.19 40.58 -25.62
CA LEU A 916 -32.47 40.27 -24.22
C LEU A 916 -33.98 40.28 -24.01
N SER A 917 -34.51 39.25 -23.34
CA SER A 917 -35.93 39.18 -23.00
C SER A 917 -36.17 39.91 -21.69
N THR A 918 -37.36 40.48 -21.52
CA THR A 918 -37.84 40.97 -20.20
C THR A 918 -38.41 39.85 -19.33
N SER A 919 -38.31 38.59 -19.79
CA SER A 919 -38.79 37.41 -19.07
C SER A 919 -37.75 36.95 -18.04
N GLU A 920 -38.21 36.43 -16.91
CA GLU A 920 -37.31 35.89 -15.89
C GLU A 920 -36.53 34.66 -16.39
N ASP A 921 -35.28 34.53 -15.93
CA ASP A 921 -34.43 33.36 -16.17
C ASP A 921 -35.07 32.09 -15.60
N MET A 922 -34.92 30.98 -16.30
CA MET A 922 -35.42 29.69 -15.83
C MET A 922 -34.34 28.99 -15.00
N VAL A 923 -34.62 28.81 -13.71
CA VAL A 923 -33.79 28.06 -12.75
C VAL A 923 -34.65 26.98 -12.13
N VAL A 924 -34.16 25.74 -12.07
CA VAL A 924 -34.82 24.72 -11.25
C VAL A 924 -34.32 24.87 -9.81
N ALA A 925 -35.23 25.18 -8.88
CA ALA A 925 -34.88 25.45 -7.49
C ALA A 925 -34.37 24.18 -6.77
N GLY A 926 -33.07 24.08 -6.51
CA GLY A 926 -32.52 23.17 -5.51
C GLY A 926 -32.66 23.78 -4.12
N ARG A 927 -33.63 23.31 -3.31
CA ARG A 927 -33.64 23.56 -1.86
C ARG A 927 -33.36 22.24 -1.13
N GLY A 928 -32.08 21.87 -1.11
CA GLY A 928 -31.48 21.02 -0.09
C GLY A 928 -30.25 21.73 0.50
N PRO A 929 -29.83 21.44 1.74
CA PRO A 929 -28.54 21.89 2.26
C PRO A 929 -27.42 21.49 1.29
N MET A 930 -26.36 22.28 1.18
CA MET A 930 -25.30 22.21 0.15
C MET A 930 -24.51 20.88 0.04
N ASP A 931 -24.90 19.82 0.75
CA ASP A 931 -24.14 18.57 0.86
C ASP A 931 -24.82 17.34 0.23
N ASP A 932 -25.94 17.51 -0.50
CA ASP A 932 -26.60 16.41 -1.25
C ASP A 932 -26.58 16.66 -2.77
N PRO A 933 -25.64 16.05 -3.52
CA PRO A 933 -25.60 16.10 -4.98
C PRO A 933 -26.87 15.56 -5.65
N ALA A 934 -27.67 14.74 -4.95
CA ALA A 934 -28.92 14.18 -5.48
C ALA A 934 -30.11 15.16 -5.44
N ALA A 935 -29.95 16.34 -4.81
CA ALA A 935 -31.03 17.31 -4.63
C ALA A 935 -31.14 18.37 -5.76
N VAL A 936 -30.24 18.37 -6.76
CA VAL A 936 -30.31 19.30 -7.89
C VAL A 936 -31.16 18.70 -9.01
N THR A 937 -32.36 19.24 -9.22
CA THR A 937 -33.16 18.89 -10.40
C THR A 937 -32.54 19.56 -11.63
N LEU A 938 -32.13 18.77 -12.62
CA LEU A 938 -31.52 19.25 -13.87
C LEU A 938 -32.54 19.25 -15.01
N MET A 939 -32.37 20.15 -15.98
CA MET A 939 -33.18 20.17 -17.21
C MET A 939 -32.48 19.37 -18.31
N HIS A 940 -33.22 18.48 -18.97
CA HIS A 940 -32.68 17.51 -19.95
C HIS A 940 -33.26 17.68 -21.37
N ASP A 941 -34.22 18.59 -21.61
CA ASP A 941 -34.87 18.79 -22.92
C ASP A 941 -34.03 19.65 -23.86
N VAL A 942 -32.82 19.19 -24.20
CA VAL A 942 -31.91 19.88 -25.12
C VAL A 942 -32.06 19.30 -26.53
N GLN A 943 -32.27 20.17 -27.52
CA GLN A 943 -32.47 19.75 -28.91
C GLN A 943 -31.56 20.54 -29.85
N ALA A 944 -30.89 19.83 -30.76
CA ALA A 944 -30.14 20.46 -31.85
C ALA A 944 -31.06 20.89 -32.99
N LYS A 945 -30.71 21.99 -33.66
CA LYS A 945 -31.43 22.51 -34.84
C LYS A 945 -30.73 22.24 -36.16
N ASP A 946 -29.51 21.71 -36.10
CA ASP A 946 -28.79 21.21 -37.27
C ASP A 946 -28.03 19.93 -36.93
N GLN A 947 -27.72 19.13 -37.96
CA GLN A 947 -27.07 17.83 -37.77
C GLN A 947 -25.68 17.94 -37.13
N ALA A 948 -24.98 19.07 -37.28
CA ALA A 948 -23.63 19.23 -36.77
C ALA A 948 -23.57 19.28 -35.23
N HIS A 949 -24.69 19.57 -34.56
CA HIS A 949 -24.78 19.70 -33.10
C HIS A 949 -25.62 18.60 -32.43
N ASN A 950 -26.09 17.59 -33.17
CA ASN A 950 -26.93 16.51 -32.64
C ASN A 950 -26.25 15.78 -31.47
N ASP A 951 -25.00 15.36 -31.65
CA ASP A 951 -24.25 14.61 -30.63
C ASP A 951 -24.03 15.46 -29.37
N LEU A 952 -23.79 16.76 -29.54
CA LEU A 952 -23.62 17.72 -28.45
C LEU A 952 -24.93 17.91 -27.67
N ALA A 953 -26.07 18.01 -28.36
CA ALA A 953 -27.38 18.09 -27.72
C ALA A 953 -27.73 16.82 -26.95
N ILE A 954 -27.39 15.63 -27.47
CA ILE A 954 -27.56 14.36 -26.76
C ILE A 954 -26.69 14.32 -25.50
N LEU A 955 -25.44 14.77 -25.59
CA LEU A 955 -24.51 14.80 -24.47
C LEU A 955 -25.03 15.72 -23.34
N LEU A 956 -25.45 16.94 -23.67
CA LEU A 956 -26.05 17.87 -22.70
C LEU A 956 -27.39 17.36 -22.17
N SER A 957 -28.21 16.71 -22.98
CA SER A 957 -29.46 16.10 -22.53
C SER A 957 -29.23 15.01 -21.51
N LYS A 958 -28.11 14.28 -21.58
CA LYS A 958 -27.76 13.26 -20.56
C LYS A 958 -27.21 13.90 -19.28
N ALA A 959 -26.29 14.85 -19.41
CA ALA A 959 -25.67 15.53 -18.28
C ALA A 959 -26.69 16.38 -17.49
N GLY A 960 -27.62 17.02 -18.20
CA GLY A 960 -28.57 17.98 -17.65
C GLY A 960 -27.94 19.35 -17.37
N ILE A 961 -28.74 20.41 -17.44
CA ILE A 961 -28.29 21.78 -17.12
C ILE A 961 -29.12 22.40 -16.00
N GLN A 962 -28.47 23.23 -15.17
CA GLN A 962 -29.08 23.82 -13.96
C GLN A 962 -30.13 24.91 -14.25
N GLY A 963 -30.06 25.51 -15.43
CA GLY A 963 -30.93 26.59 -15.87
C GLY A 963 -30.38 27.29 -17.10
N PHE A 964 -31.12 28.26 -17.62
CA PHE A 964 -30.74 29.03 -18.81
C PHE A 964 -31.35 30.44 -18.79
N ASN A 965 -30.72 31.35 -19.53
CA ASN A 965 -31.19 32.71 -19.72
C ASN A 965 -32.19 32.81 -20.87
N ARG A 966 -33.34 33.45 -20.62
CA ARG A 966 -34.39 33.58 -21.66
C ARG A 966 -34.05 34.73 -22.60
N THR A 967 -33.92 34.42 -23.88
CA THR A 967 -33.47 35.38 -24.89
C THR A 967 -34.25 35.19 -26.18
N LYS A 968 -34.23 36.18 -27.08
CA LYS A 968 -34.86 36.09 -28.40
C LYS A 968 -33.80 36.12 -29.48
N LEU A 969 -34.00 35.40 -30.58
CA LEU A 969 -33.08 35.43 -31.71
C LEU A 969 -33.17 36.75 -32.46
N ARG A 970 -32.03 37.31 -32.87
CA ARG A 970 -32.01 38.36 -33.90
C ARG A 970 -32.24 37.76 -35.27
N THR A 971 -32.77 38.57 -36.19
CA THR A 971 -33.20 38.15 -37.54
C THR A 971 -32.10 37.44 -38.35
N ASP A 972 -30.84 37.80 -38.15
CA ASP A 972 -29.66 37.29 -38.86
C ASP A 972 -28.86 36.24 -38.08
N ALA A 973 -29.33 35.88 -36.88
CA ALA A 973 -28.72 34.85 -36.05
C ALA A 973 -29.14 33.44 -36.45
N LYS A 974 -28.28 32.47 -36.13
CA LYS A 974 -28.51 31.04 -36.34
C LYS A 974 -28.58 30.33 -35.01
N LEU A 975 -29.76 29.81 -34.70
CA LEU A 975 -29.99 28.90 -33.57
C LEU A 975 -29.37 27.53 -33.89
N ARG A 976 -28.49 27.06 -32.99
CA ARG A 976 -27.80 25.76 -33.10
C ARG A 976 -28.41 24.72 -32.19
N MET A 977 -28.71 25.12 -30.95
CA MET A 977 -29.38 24.27 -29.96
C MET A 977 -30.42 25.08 -29.19
N GLU A 978 -31.48 24.43 -28.74
CA GLU A 978 -32.48 24.98 -27.84
C GLU A 978 -32.65 24.10 -26.60
N ILE A 979 -33.19 24.67 -25.53
CA ILE A 979 -33.65 23.94 -24.36
C ILE A 979 -35.09 24.33 -24.03
N ALA A 980 -35.98 23.35 -23.88
CA ALA A 980 -37.40 23.59 -23.59
C ALA A 980 -38.05 24.63 -24.54
N GLY A 981 -37.63 24.62 -25.82
CA GLY A 981 -38.09 25.56 -26.85
C GLY A 981 -37.46 26.96 -26.83
N GLU A 982 -36.47 27.22 -25.97
CA GLU A 982 -35.79 28.52 -25.82
C GLU A 982 -34.34 28.45 -26.35
N PRO A 983 -33.77 29.55 -26.90
CA PRO A 983 -32.41 29.52 -27.45
C PRO A 983 -31.35 29.10 -26.42
N LEU A 984 -30.52 28.12 -26.75
CA LEU A 984 -29.42 27.61 -25.89
C LEU A 984 -28.03 27.95 -26.43
N PHE A 985 -27.79 27.65 -27.72
CA PHE A 985 -26.55 27.98 -28.42
C PHE A 985 -26.90 28.71 -29.71
N VAL A 986 -26.44 29.95 -29.82
CA VAL A 986 -26.71 30.85 -30.95
C VAL A 986 -25.40 31.35 -31.56
N THR A 987 -25.33 31.40 -32.89
CA THR A 987 -24.21 31.96 -33.66
C THR A 987 -24.69 33.10 -34.56
N GLY A 988 -23.84 34.08 -34.84
CA GLY A 988 -24.17 35.19 -35.73
C GLY A 988 -22.97 36.04 -36.09
N LYS A 989 -23.19 37.29 -36.52
CA LYS A 989 -22.13 38.22 -36.88
C LYS A 989 -22.40 39.62 -36.35
N PHE A 990 -21.33 40.36 -36.11
CA PHE A 990 -21.39 41.80 -35.84
C PHE A 990 -20.26 42.51 -36.59
N GLY A 991 -20.62 43.32 -37.58
CA GLY A 991 -19.66 43.83 -38.56
C GLY A 991 -18.95 42.68 -39.29
N SER A 992 -17.61 42.65 -39.21
CA SER A 992 -16.80 41.55 -39.74
C SER A 992 -16.55 40.41 -38.74
N GLY A 993 -16.85 40.62 -37.45
CA GLY A 993 -16.61 39.64 -36.39
C GLY A 993 -17.66 38.53 -36.37
N GLN A 994 -17.23 37.30 -36.10
CA GLN A 994 -18.13 36.18 -35.79
C GLN A 994 -18.50 36.22 -34.30
N THR A 995 -19.73 35.84 -33.99
CA THR A 995 -20.28 35.90 -32.62
C THR A 995 -20.92 34.56 -32.26
N ALA A 996 -20.71 34.09 -31.03
CA ALA A 996 -21.33 32.86 -30.51
C ALA A 996 -21.71 33.02 -29.04
N ILE A 997 -22.87 32.51 -28.66
CA ILE A 997 -23.41 32.66 -27.31
C ILE A 997 -23.97 31.33 -26.82
N TYR A 998 -23.65 30.99 -25.57
CA TYR A 998 -24.33 29.96 -24.80
C TYR A 998 -25.12 30.61 -23.66
N THR A 999 -26.44 30.41 -23.67
CA THR A 999 -27.37 30.99 -22.68
C THR A 999 -27.61 30.08 -21.48
N GLY A 1000 -27.12 28.84 -21.52
CA GLY A 1000 -27.16 27.93 -20.38
C GLY A 1000 -26.29 28.45 -19.24
N MET A 1001 -26.65 28.09 -18.00
CA MET A 1001 -25.88 28.47 -16.83
C MET A 1001 -24.56 27.70 -16.80
N THR A 1002 -23.45 28.42 -16.97
CA THR A 1002 -22.09 27.86 -16.83
C THR A 1002 -21.92 27.32 -15.40
N PRO A 1003 -21.53 26.04 -15.23
CA PRO A 1003 -21.28 25.47 -13.92
C PRO A 1003 -20.08 26.15 -13.25
N ASN A 1004 -20.07 26.22 -11.92
CA ASN A 1004 -18.91 26.66 -11.15
C ASN A 1004 -18.00 25.46 -10.87
N ASP A 1005 -16.69 25.62 -11.05
CA ASP A 1005 -15.74 24.56 -10.70
C ASP A 1005 -14.98 24.94 -9.43
N PRO A 1006 -15.15 24.20 -8.31
CA PRO A 1006 -14.34 24.44 -7.12
C PRO A 1006 -12.89 23.96 -7.28
N HIS A 1007 -12.56 23.20 -8.34
CA HIS A 1007 -11.28 22.52 -8.53
C HIS A 1007 -10.43 23.12 -9.66
N ALA A 1008 -10.30 24.44 -9.68
CA ALA A 1008 -9.54 25.18 -10.70
C ALA A 1008 -8.04 24.79 -10.87
N ALA A 1009 -7.49 23.96 -9.97
CA ALA A 1009 -6.11 23.47 -10.00
C ALA A 1009 -5.92 22.13 -10.73
N TRP A 1010 -7.02 21.43 -11.08
CA TRP A 1010 -6.97 20.17 -11.80
C TRP A 1010 -6.50 20.36 -13.24
N SER A 1011 -5.86 19.31 -13.78
CA SER A 1011 -5.56 19.19 -15.20
C SER A 1011 -6.84 18.97 -16.02
N LEU A 1012 -6.80 19.25 -17.32
CA LEU A 1012 -7.95 19.01 -18.21
C LEU A 1012 -8.40 17.54 -18.17
N ASP A 1013 -7.46 16.61 -18.15
CA ASP A 1013 -7.77 15.18 -18.16
C ASP A 1013 -8.37 14.71 -16.81
N GLU A 1014 -7.96 15.32 -15.68
CA GLU A 1014 -8.61 15.12 -14.37
C GLU A 1014 -10.05 15.65 -14.37
N HIS A 1015 -10.30 16.85 -14.91
CA HIS A 1015 -11.67 17.37 -15.04
C HIS A 1015 -12.55 16.44 -15.90
N LEU A 1016 -12.01 15.95 -17.02
CA LEU A 1016 -12.73 15.07 -17.94
C LEU A 1016 -13.03 13.69 -17.36
N SER A 1017 -12.19 13.18 -16.45
CA SER A 1017 -12.35 11.86 -15.84
C SER A 1017 -13.23 11.86 -14.59
N GLN A 1018 -13.25 12.95 -13.83
CA GLN A 1018 -13.95 13.01 -12.53
C GLN A 1018 -15.39 13.55 -12.63
N ASP A 1019 -15.72 14.40 -13.61
CA ASP A 1019 -17.05 15.02 -13.72
C ASP A 1019 -17.64 14.97 -15.15
N PRO A 1020 -18.61 14.06 -15.42
CA PRO A 1020 -19.30 13.97 -16.69
C PRO A 1020 -20.07 15.24 -17.10
N ALA A 1021 -20.51 16.06 -16.15
CA ALA A 1021 -21.21 17.31 -16.44
C ALA A 1021 -20.23 18.35 -17.01
N TRP A 1022 -19.00 18.40 -16.50
CA TRP A 1022 -17.94 19.24 -17.08
C TRP A 1022 -17.52 18.79 -18.47
N ASN A 1023 -17.48 17.48 -18.73
CA ASN A 1023 -17.23 16.96 -20.08
C ASN A 1023 -18.25 17.48 -21.11
N ALA A 1024 -19.54 17.47 -20.76
CA ALA A 1024 -20.60 18.02 -21.63
C ALA A 1024 -20.44 19.54 -21.88
N HIS A 1025 -20.10 20.31 -20.85
CA HIS A 1025 -19.89 21.76 -20.99
C HIS A 1025 -18.60 22.09 -21.75
N PHE A 1026 -17.51 21.34 -21.55
CA PHE A 1026 -16.28 21.49 -22.34
C PHE A 1026 -16.50 21.22 -23.81
N ALA A 1027 -17.36 20.25 -24.17
CA ALA A 1027 -17.78 20.05 -25.55
C ALA A 1027 -18.50 21.27 -26.13
N VAL A 1028 -19.37 21.93 -25.35
CA VAL A 1028 -20.02 23.19 -25.76
C VAL A 1028 -19.00 24.29 -25.96
N PHE A 1029 -18.08 24.47 -25.02
CA PHE A 1029 -17.09 25.55 -25.08
C PHE A 1029 -16.12 25.38 -26.24
N ALA A 1030 -15.68 24.16 -26.52
CA ALA A 1030 -14.90 23.83 -27.70
C ALA A 1030 -15.65 24.20 -28.98
N GLU A 1031 -16.95 23.89 -29.04
CA GLU A 1031 -17.79 24.17 -30.19
C GLU A 1031 -18.09 25.67 -30.38
N LEU A 1032 -18.27 26.42 -29.28
CA LEU A 1032 -18.36 27.88 -29.32
C LEU A 1032 -17.14 28.49 -30.00
N LEU A 1033 -15.94 28.08 -29.56
CA LEU A 1033 -14.68 28.57 -30.13
C LEU A 1033 -14.53 28.18 -31.60
N ARG A 1034 -14.84 26.93 -31.93
CA ARG A 1034 -14.81 26.42 -33.30
C ARG A 1034 -15.75 27.19 -34.22
N SER A 1035 -16.92 27.61 -33.73
CA SER A 1035 -17.94 28.28 -34.52
C SER A 1035 -17.57 29.70 -34.96
N VAL A 1036 -16.63 30.34 -34.24
CA VAL A 1036 -16.21 31.73 -34.52
C VAL A 1036 -14.86 31.84 -35.24
N LEU A 1037 -14.11 30.74 -35.36
CA LEU A 1037 -12.80 30.71 -36.01
C LEU A 1037 -12.86 30.13 -37.44
N PRO A 1038 -11.96 30.55 -38.37
CA PRO A 1038 -11.90 29.99 -39.72
C PRO A 1038 -11.37 28.55 -39.74
N GLN A 1039 -11.74 27.78 -40.78
CA GLN A 1039 -11.28 26.42 -41.18
C GLN A 1039 -10.68 25.52 -40.07
N GLN A 1040 -11.42 24.47 -39.70
CA GLN A 1040 -11.00 23.45 -38.73
C GLN A 1040 -11.10 22.05 -39.33
N ASN A 1041 -10.10 21.20 -39.08
CA ASN A 1041 -9.99 19.87 -39.70
C ASN A 1041 -10.69 18.75 -38.90
N ARG A 1042 -11.13 19.00 -37.66
CA ARG A 1042 -11.67 17.98 -36.74
C ARG A 1042 -12.88 18.47 -35.93
N SER A 1043 -13.68 17.51 -35.45
CA SER A 1043 -14.77 17.75 -34.49
C SER A 1043 -14.20 17.93 -33.07
N SER A 1044 -14.73 18.90 -32.32
CA SER A 1044 -14.43 19.16 -30.91
C SER A 1044 -14.71 17.93 -30.03
N LEU A 1045 -15.79 17.20 -30.32
CA LEU A 1045 -16.20 15.99 -29.61
C LEU A 1045 -15.21 14.83 -29.80
N GLN A 1046 -14.69 14.64 -31.02
CA GLN A 1046 -13.72 13.57 -31.29
C GLN A 1046 -12.40 13.78 -30.54
N LEU A 1047 -11.96 15.04 -30.44
CA LEU A 1047 -10.78 15.42 -29.68
C LEU A 1047 -10.96 15.21 -28.18
N LEU A 1048 -12.11 15.63 -27.64
CA LEU A 1048 -12.46 15.37 -26.25
C LEU A 1048 -12.55 13.87 -25.97
N GLN A 1049 -13.11 13.08 -26.89
CA GLN A 1049 -13.13 11.63 -26.78
C GLN A 1049 -11.71 11.04 -26.75
N GLN A 1050 -10.80 11.50 -27.60
CA GLN A 1050 -9.39 11.09 -27.55
C GLN A 1050 -8.73 11.45 -26.21
N ARG A 1051 -9.05 12.62 -25.62
CA ARG A 1051 -8.56 13.03 -24.30
C ARG A 1051 -9.16 12.20 -23.15
N VAL A 1052 -10.45 11.89 -23.21
CA VAL A 1052 -11.15 11.07 -22.20
C VAL A 1052 -10.71 9.61 -22.26
N THR A 1053 -10.34 9.09 -23.45
CA THR A 1053 -9.89 7.70 -23.60
C THR A 1053 -8.54 7.52 -22.91
N PRO A 1054 -8.40 6.70 -21.86
CA PRO A 1054 -7.16 6.56 -21.11
C PRO A 1054 -6.00 6.06 -21.97
N THR A 1055 -4.76 6.39 -21.58
CA THR A 1055 -3.55 6.00 -22.29
C THR A 1055 -3.46 4.49 -22.51
N PHE A 1056 -3.84 3.69 -21.51
CA PHE A 1056 -3.72 2.23 -21.58
C PHE A 1056 -4.83 1.58 -22.41
N GLU A 1057 -6.04 2.13 -22.42
CA GLU A 1057 -7.11 1.72 -23.34
C GLU A 1057 -6.67 1.86 -24.82
N MET A 1058 -6.02 2.97 -25.17
CA MET A 1058 -5.48 3.15 -26.53
C MET A 1058 -4.34 2.17 -26.86
N LEU A 1059 -3.49 1.83 -25.88
CA LEU A 1059 -2.46 0.80 -26.05
C LEU A 1059 -3.09 -0.58 -26.32
N LYS A 1060 -4.14 -0.91 -25.58
CA LYS A 1060 -4.97 -2.10 -25.79
C LYS A 1060 -5.54 -2.15 -27.20
N GLU A 1061 -6.12 -1.06 -27.70
CA GLU A 1061 -6.63 -0.96 -29.09
C GLU A 1061 -5.54 -1.18 -30.16
N SER A 1062 -4.29 -0.82 -29.83
CA SER A 1062 -3.13 -0.98 -30.73
C SER A 1062 -2.45 -2.35 -30.67
N SER A 1063 -2.86 -3.23 -29.74
CA SER A 1063 -2.17 -4.49 -29.46
C SER A 1063 -2.40 -5.60 -30.51
N GLY A 1064 -1.54 -6.62 -30.55
CA GLY A 1064 -1.56 -7.71 -31.55
C GLY A 1064 -1.36 -9.14 -31.03
N GLY A 1065 -1.25 -10.10 -31.96
CA GLY A 1065 -1.29 -11.55 -31.74
C GLY A 1065 -0.17 -12.15 -30.86
N PRO A 1066 -0.12 -13.49 -30.71
CA PRO A 1066 0.65 -14.17 -29.67
C PRO A 1066 2.16 -13.93 -29.78
N VAL A 1067 2.82 -13.86 -28.62
CA VAL A 1067 4.27 -13.78 -28.45
C VAL A 1067 4.83 -15.19 -28.60
N ALA A 1068 5.85 -15.37 -29.45
CA ALA A 1068 6.52 -16.66 -29.58
C ALA A 1068 7.45 -16.88 -28.38
N ILE A 1069 7.41 -18.08 -27.80
CA ILE A 1069 8.13 -18.39 -26.55
C ILE A 1069 9.02 -19.60 -26.75
N THR A 1070 10.27 -19.47 -26.33
CA THR A 1070 11.21 -20.58 -26.23
C THR A 1070 11.75 -20.68 -24.81
N ALA A 1071 11.85 -21.89 -24.28
CA ALA A 1071 12.28 -22.13 -22.91
C ALA A 1071 13.64 -22.85 -22.87
N SER A 1072 14.47 -22.46 -21.91
CA SER A 1072 15.72 -23.13 -21.55
C SER A 1072 15.74 -23.33 -20.04
N CYS A 1073 15.77 -24.58 -19.58
CA CYS A 1073 15.58 -24.92 -18.17
C CYS A 1073 16.76 -25.68 -17.57
N ALA A 1074 17.03 -25.36 -16.31
CA ALA A 1074 17.90 -26.04 -15.37
C ALA A 1074 17.07 -26.60 -14.19
N ALA A 1075 17.73 -27.14 -13.16
CA ALA A 1075 17.06 -27.86 -12.07
C ALA A 1075 16.10 -26.99 -11.23
N ASP A 1076 16.44 -25.72 -11.02
CA ASP A 1076 15.75 -24.76 -10.14
C ASP A 1076 15.41 -23.44 -10.84
N ARG A 1077 15.58 -23.39 -12.18
CA ARG A 1077 15.45 -22.18 -12.97
C ARG A 1077 15.06 -22.47 -14.41
N CYS A 1078 14.16 -21.69 -14.98
CA CYS A 1078 13.89 -21.63 -16.41
C CYS A 1078 14.05 -20.21 -16.94
N SER A 1079 14.68 -20.06 -18.09
CA SER A 1079 14.72 -18.82 -18.86
C SER A 1079 13.84 -18.96 -20.10
N PHE A 1080 12.90 -18.04 -20.26
CA PHE A 1080 11.95 -17.95 -21.35
C PHE A 1080 12.31 -16.76 -22.24
N ARG A 1081 12.63 -17.01 -23.50
CA ARG A 1081 12.84 -15.98 -24.52
C ARG A 1081 11.53 -15.77 -25.26
N LEU A 1082 10.98 -14.58 -25.09
CA LEU A 1082 9.74 -14.08 -25.68
C LEU A 1082 10.08 -13.20 -26.89
N GLN A 1083 9.48 -13.49 -28.04
CA GLN A 1083 9.62 -12.71 -29.27
C GLN A 1083 8.25 -12.14 -29.67
N ASN A 1084 8.13 -10.81 -29.67
CA ASN A 1084 6.91 -10.13 -30.06
C ASN A 1084 6.78 -10.02 -31.59
N GLY A 1085 5.54 -9.89 -32.07
CA GLY A 1085 5.19 -9.67 -33.48
C GLY A 1085 5.18 -8.20 -33.89
N ALA A 1086 4.50 -7.86 -34.99
CA ALA A 1086 4.55 -6.53 -35.61
C ALA A 1086 3.70 -5.43 -34.93
N LYS A 1087 3.07 -5.71 -33.79
CA LYS A 1087 2.27 -4.76 -33.00
C LYS A 1087 2.74 -4.76 -31.55
N VAL A 1088 2.33 -3.76 -30.77
CA VAL A 1088 2.56 -3.76 -29.32
C VAL A 1088 1.89 -4.99 -28.70
N ALA A 1089 2.53 -5.59 -27.70
CA ALA A 1089 1.88 -6.56 -26.81
C ALA A 1089 1.74 -5.89 -25.44
N HIS A 1090 0.52 -5.47 -25.11
CA HIS A 1090 0.22 -4.82 -23.84
C HIS A 1090 -0.12 -5.84 -22.75
N ALA A 1091 0.38 -5.58 -21.54
CA ALA A 1091 0.13 -6.38 -20.33
C ALA A 1091 0.35 -7.89 -20.57
N VAL A 1092 1.56 -8.24 -21.00
CA VAL A 1092 2.04 -9.61 -21.11
C VAL A 1092 2.21 -10.17 -19.70
N HIS A 1093 1.32 -11.09 -19.34
CA HIS A 1093 1.34 -11.80 -18.06
C HIS A 1093 1.77 -13.25 -18.27
N LEU A 1094 2.64 -13.74 -17.41
CA LEU A 1094 3.18 -15.10 -17.42
C LEU A 1094 2.70 -15.88 -16.19
N ARG A 1095 2.30 -17.12 -16.41
CA ARG A 1095 1.86 -18.01 -15.35
C ARG A 1095 2.39 -19.40 -15.60
N THR A 1096 2.85 -20.06 -14.56
CA THR A 1096 3.17 -21.49 -14.58
C THR A 1096 2.03 -22.32 -14.02
N VAL A 1097 1.76 -23.43 -14.68
CA VAL A 1097 0.88 -24.49 -14.18
C VAL A 1097 1.73 -25.74 -14.01
N TRP A 1098 1.75 -26.28 -12.79
CA TRP A 1098 2.51 -27.46 -12.41
C TRP A 1098 1.57 -28.62 -12.07
N ASP A 1099 2.08 -29.85 -12.11
CA ASP A 1099 1.45 -30.97 -11.40
C ASP A 1099 1.33 -30.64 -9.90
N PRO A 1100 0.11 -30.61 -9.32
CA PRO A 1100 -0.09 -30.27 -7.92
C PRO A 1100 0.74 -31.11 -6.93
N ALA A 1101 1.02 -32.39 -7.25
CA ALA A 1101 1.79 -33.27 -6.38
C ALA A 1101 3.29 -32.92 -6.29
N HIS A 1102 3.80 -32.18 -7.28
CA HIS A 1102 5.22 -31.84 -7.43
C HIS A 1102 5.42 -30.33 -7.70
N ALA A 1103 4.49 -29.50 -7.23
CA ALA A 1103 4.57 -28.06 -7.38
C ALA A 1103 5.62 -27.47 -6.41
N PRO A 1104 6.43 -26.50 -6.86
CA PRO A 1104 7.34 -25.79 -5.96
C PRO A 1104 6.55 -24.97 -4.93
N TYR A 1105 7.10 -24.85 -3.71
CA TYR A 1105 6.48 -24.06 -2.64
C TYR A 1105 6.73 -22.55 -2.78
N ALA A 1106 7.81 -22.16 -3.47
CA ALA A 1106 8.13 -20.77 -3.78
C ALA A 1106 8.56 -20.62 -5.24
N GLN A 1107 8.09 -19.55 -5.88
CA GLN A 1107 8.34 -19.21 -7.28
C GLN A 1107 8.66 -17.72 -7.38
N GLU A 1108 9.76 -17.38 -8.03
CA GLU A 1108 10.25 -16.01 -8.18
C GLU A 1108 10.46 -15.70 -9.66
N TRP A 1109 9.76 -14.68 -10.16
CA TRP A 1109 9.89 -14.21 -11.53
C TRP A 1109 10.85 -13.01 -11.62
N SER A 1110 11.70 -13.00 -12.64
CA SER A 1110 12.55 -11.83 -12.93
C SER A 1110 11.70 -10.63 -13.30
N ASP A 1111 10.67 -10.84 -14.11
CA ASP A 1111 9.58 -9.91 -14.41
C ASP A 1111 8.37 -10.71 -14.87
N ASN A 1112 7.16 -10.26 -14.54
CA ASN A 1112 5.92 -10.95 -14.87
C ASN A 1112 4.72 -10.00 -14.78
N ASP A 1113 4.78 -8.92 -15.55
CA ASP A 1113 3.66 -8.14 -16.07
C ASP A 1113 4.28 -6.94 -16.77
N PHE A 1114 4.30 -6.95 -18.11
CA PHE A 1114 5.03 -5.92 -18.87
C PHE A 1114 4.50 -5.71 -20.29
N ASP A 1115 4.92 -4.62 -20.91
CA ASP A 1115 4.66 -4.34 -22.32
C ASP A 1115 5.84 -4.73 -23.22
N MET A 1116 5.55 -5.09 -24.47
CA MET A 1116 6.56 -5.29 -25.52
C MET A 1116 6.24 -4.46 -26.76
N LEU A 1117 7.24 -3.79 -27.31
CA LEU A 1117 7.15 -3.07 -28.58
C LEU A 1117 7.14 -4.03 -29.78
N PRO A 1118 6.72 -3.56 -30.97
CA PRO A 1118 6.78 -4.35 -32.19
C PRO A 1118 8.18 -4.94 -32.44
N ASN A 1119 8.22 -6.25 -32.64
CA ASN A 1119 9.42 -7.07 -32.91
C ASN A 1119 10.45 -7.11 -31.76
N GLU A 1120 10.10 -6.61 -30.59
CA GLU A 1120 10.96 -6.67 -29.41
C GLU A 1120 11.16 -8.13 -28.95
N GLU A 1121 12.33 -8.39 -28.41
CA GLU A 1121 12.66 -9.65 -27.75
C GLU A 1121 12.93 -9.39 -26.26
N ARG A 1122 12.43 -10.27 -25.41
CA ARG A 1122 12.66 -10.20 -23.97
C ARG A 1122 12.94 -11.57 -23.38
N THR A 1123 13.88 -11.65 -22.46
CA THR A 1123 14.14 -12.86 -21.67
C THR A 1123 13.61 -12.70 -20.26
N ILE A 1124 12.79 -13.65 -19.83
CA ILE A 1124 12.23 -13.73 -18.48
C ILE A 1124 12.75 -14.99 -17.80
N THR A 1125 13.12 -14.90 -16.54
CA THR A 1125 13.59 -16.04 -15.75
C THR A 1125 12.61 -16.33 -14.62
N LEU A 1126 12.28 -17.60 -14.45
CA LEU A 1126 11.57 -18.14 -13.30
C LEU A 1126 12.54 -18.98 -12.48
N THR A 1127 12.68 -18.70 -11.19
CA THR A 1127 13.39 -19.53 -10.21
C THR A 1127 12.41 -20.09 -9.19
N TRP A 1128 12.72 -21.25 -8.61
CA TRP A 1128 11.82 -21.86 -7.63
C TRP A 1128 12.54 -22.64 -6.52
N LYS A 1129 11.80 -22.91 -5.45
CA LYS A 1129 12.20 -23.78 -4.34
C LYS A 1129 11.21 -24.94 -4.16
N SER A 1130 11.73 -26.11 -3.78
CA SER A 1130 10.93 -27.32 -3.58
C SER A 1130 11.59 -28.24 -2.54
N HIS A 1131 10.79 -29.08 -1.88
CA HIS A 1131 11.28 -30.10 -0.95
C HIS A 1131 11.67 -31.42 -1.66
N GLY A 1132 11.59 -31.48 -2.99
CA GLY A 1132 11.78 -32.72 -3.77
C GLY A 1132 11.95 -32.45 -5.27
N ALA A 1133 11.77 -33.49 -6.10
CA ALA A 1133 11.75 -33.31 -7.54
C ALA A 1133 10.51 -32.48 -7.96
N VAL A 1134 10.70 -31.57 -8.90
CA VAL A 1134 9.64 -30.72 -9.45
C VAL A 1134 9.08 -31.38 -10.70
N GLY A 1135 7.75 -31.39 -10.84
CA GLY A 1135 7.06 -32.03 -11.96
C GLY A 1135 7.24 -31.28 -13.29
N GLU A 1136 6.68 -31.83 -14.37
CA GLU A 1136 6.56 -31.09 -15.63
C GLU A 1136 5.67 -29.85 -15.44
N GLY A 1137 6.11 -28.71 -16.00
CA GLY A 1137 5.39 -27.45 -15.94
C GLY A 1137 4.98 -26.97 -17.33
N VAL A 1138 3.88 -26.23 -17.40
CA VAL A 1138 3.45 -25.51 -18.61
C VAL A 1138 3.51 -24.02 -18.32
N LEU A 1139 4.23 -23.28 -19.16
CA LEU A 1139 4.22 -21.83 -19.13
C LEU A 1139 3.05 -21.33 -19.98
N HIS A 1140 2.17 -20.57 -19.35
CA HIS A 1140 1.11 -19.82 -19.97
C HIS A 1140 1.53 -18.37 -20.11
N ALA A 1141 1.44 -17.81 -21.31
CA ALA A 1141 1.60 -16.39 -21.55
C ALA A 1141 0.30 -15.83 -22.11
N LYS A 1142 -0.24 -14.85 -21.39
CA LYS A 1142 -1.49 -14.19 -21.72
C LYS A 1142 -1.23 -12.72 -21.99
N ILE A 1143 -1.44 -12.33 -23.24
CA ILE A 1143 -1.40 -10.94 -23.68
C ILE A 1143 -2.82 -10.39 -23.57
N ALA A 1144 -2.97 -9.11 -23.25
CA ALA A 1144 -4.29 -8.47 -23.29
C ALA A 1144 -4.92 -8.62 -24.69
N HIS A 1145 -6.17 -9.12 -24.74
CA HIS A 1145 -6.99 -9.25 -25.95
C HIS A 1145 -6.43 -10.16 -27.07
N ALA A 1146 -5.49 -11.04 -26.75
CA ALA A 1146 -5.04 -12.10 -27.64
C ALA A 1146 -5.24 -13.49 -27.01
N ALA A 1147 -5.15 -14.52 -27.85
CA ALA A 1147 -5.21 -15.91 -27.40
C ALA A 1147 -4.01 -16.23 -26.51
N GLU A 1148 -4.27 -17.02 -25.47
CA GLU A 1148 -3.25 -17.50 -24.56
C GLU A 1148 -2.31 -18.47 -25.29
N THR A 1149 -1.02 -18.32 -25.03
CA THR A 1149 0.03 -19.19 -25.57
C THR A 1149 0.53 -20.11 -24.48
N ALA A 1150 0.53 -21.42 -24.73
CA ALA A 1150 1.02 -22.42 -23.79
C ALA A 1150 2.30 -23.08 -24.32
N THR A 1151 3.35 -23.05 -23.51
CA THR A 1151 4.67 -23.59 -23.85
C THR A 1151 5.09 -24.58 -22.76
N PRO A 1152 5.09 -25.89 -23.05
CA PRO A 1152 5.57 -26.88 -22.09
C PRO A 1152 7.07 -26.72 -21.88
N PHE A 1153 7.53 -26.97 -20.65
CA PHE A 1153 8.96 -27.02 -20.35
C PHE A 1153 9.25 -28.22 -19.44
N LYS A 1154 10.42 -28.83 -19.63
CA LYS A 1154 10.85 -30.02 -18.88
C LYS A 1154 12.12 -29.75 -18.09
N GLN A 1155 12.20 -30.37 -16.93
CA GLN A 1155 13.45 -30.52 -16.19
C GLN A 1155 14.37 -31.41 -17.03
N ASN A 1156 15.48 -30.88 -17.53
CA ASN A 1156 16.57 -31.75 -17.99
C ASN A 1156 17.29 -32.24 -16.74
N HIS A 1157 17.13 -33.53 -16.43
CA HIS A 1157 17.83 -34.20 -15.32
C HIS A 1157 19.34 -34.20 -15.49
#